data_AF-A0A353RNZ9-F1
#
_entry.id   AF-A0A353RNZ9-F1
#
_cell.length_a   1.000
_cell.length_b   1.000
_cell.length_c   1.000
_cell.angle_alpha   90.00
_cell.angle_beta   90.00
_cell.angle_gamma   90.00
#
_symmetry.space_group_name_H-M   'P 1'
#
loop_
_entity.id
_entity.type
_entity.pdbx_description
1 polymer ?
#
loop_
_entity_poly.entity_id
_entity_poly.type
_entity_poly.pdbx_seq_one_letter_code
_entity_poly.pdbx_strand_id
1 'polypeptide(L)'
;VSFRVQSNGEWKIETQGDWFYVFPTSGRGNATVQICVLENDTQGRQTGKVTLISTTDPSAVQTFEIGQKCAVDYGVTGIIDNQPSIKKYAVGYGYNTLNEYASPNSVTKQIVRWKEMDAEDLIQFNASSARFYERTVVGSSREDLAQNLSVAVNFRGKYCGFKGEVATSFSSSATNNEFNEYAISYIEYKVTDISIVTDTEDIRENWMTDAARKAIEGETEAYRGTEGVKKLLIDYGTHLITKADLGGRLKYNLTVDVSKVTGYYDITAYLKASYSNAFVNSEASVDAEMKSSYANNKSHTTLSFTAIGGDSGPLTDSSDKNAIETWKKSIANYENVSTNKTALIGFGSNQEGLIPLYELATNPSRREEIKTVMESDGFVTVEYEDKNNYRIEVPTFSDSASETLVKDVKDNSNRVIATVCNEFIPEINPAKRVNVIYPVASGKILMHAGFFPGYEGRRPARISWNGSNLKVVDYEGLEEKSYTNLYLGGVTVSTQLNGEQSTKQTTIYNSYLNAVHFNEAYHNYPLVKIFGDIWTREDYKSNKYGDGTAIKDIANILDASKRCFIDYLIKACSYESNLLYRRSLVKDVGFVPSGWQIPSSTHYKEIQAMLTRYNLNTGQSFRNNPNVQGNAPLGYEAPTSEHDGWIKIIRGAGNWVDIQYYYGGKENGYWTNDGYHVKMNDSGFAVEPIDDISIEDFKDPFCYLSVRLIKKN
;
A
#
# COMPACT_ATOMS: atom_id res chain seq x y z
N VAL A 1 -8.89 -18.27 -45.98
CA VAL A 1 -9.45 -19.20 -47.00
C VAL A 1 -8.90 -18.77 -48.35
N SER A 2 -8.72 -19.64 -49.34
CA SER A 2 -8.25 -19.23 -50.68
C SER A 2 -9.17 -19.70 -51.79
N PHE A 3 -9.16 -18.97 -52.91
CA PHE A 3 -9.76 -19.43 -54.17
C PHE A 3 -8.75 -19.29 -55.31
N ARG A 4 -8.98 -20.00 -56.41
CA ARG A 4 -8.10 -19.99 -57.58
C ARG A 4 -8.75 -19.20 -58.71
N VAL A 5 -8.03 -18.24 -59.25
CA VAL A 5 -8.37 -17.53 -60.48
C VAL A 5 -7.81 -18.33 -61.66
N GLN A 6 -8.67 -18.62 -62.63
CA GLN A 6 -8.28 -19.15 -63.93
C GLN A 6 -8.51 -18.07 -64.98
N SER A 7 -7.44 -17.58 -65.60
CA SER A 7 -7.51 -16.50 -66.59
C SER A 7 -6.37 -16.61 -67.58
N ASN A 8 -6.59 -16.15 -68.81
CA ASN A 8 -5.56 -15.96 -69.83
C ASN A 8 -5.14 -14.48 -69.97
N GLY A 9 -5.75 -13.59 -69.18
CA GLY A 9 -5.52 -12.13 -69.23
C GLY A 9 -5.23 -11.54 -67.85
N GLU A 10 -5.24 -10.22 -67.79
CA GLU A 10 -5.13 -9.46 -66.55
C GLU A 10 -6.49 -9.29 -65.88
N TRP A 11 -6.49 -9.23 -64.56
CA TRP A 11 -7.71 -9.16 -63.77
C TRP A 11 -7.50 -8.32 -62.51
N LYS A 12 -8.60 -7.76 -62.00
CA LYS A 12 -8.69 -7.07 -60.72
C LYS A 12 -9.85 -7.62 -59.90
N ILE A 13 -9.80 -7.44 -58.58
CA ILE A 13 -10.85 -7.83 -57.66
C ILE A 13 -11.38 -6.60 -56.94
N GLU A 14 -12.70 -6.50 -56.90
CA GLU A 14 -13.43 -5.54 -56.09
C GLU A 14 -14.18 -6.30 -54.98
N THR A 15 -14.14 -5.76 -53.76
CA THR A 15 -14.83 -6.35 -52.61
C THR A 15 -15.95 -5.44 -52.13
N GLN A 16 -17.04 -6.04 -51.67
CA GLN A 16 -18.13 -5.36 -50.98
C GLN A 16 -18.22 -5.93 -49.56
N GLY A 17 -17.72 -5.17 -48.60
CA GLY A 17 -17.62 -5.54 -47.19
C GLY A 17 -16.31 -5.01 -46.62
N ASP A 18 -16.36 -4.45 -45.41
CA ASP A 18 -15.22 -3.84 -44.70
C ASP A 18 -14.60 -4.77 -43.64
N TRP A 19 -15.14 -5.99 -43.53
CA TRP A 19 -14.73 -7.00 -42.55
C TRP A 19 -13.82 -8.10 -43.12
N PHE A 20 -13.43 -8.00 -44.39
CA PHE A 20 -12.47 -8.90 -45.02
C PHE A 20 -11.71 -8.17 -46.13
N TYR A 21 -10.57 -8.73 -46.52
CA TYR A 21 -9.77 -8.28 -47.65
C TYR A 21 -9.24 -9.49 -48.44
N VAL A 22 -8.74 -9.21 -49.65
CA VAL A 22 -8.18 -10.24 -50.53
C VAL A 22 -6.78 -9.84 -50.98
N PHE A 23 -5.91 -10.84 -51.16
CA PHE A 23 -4.60 -10.60 -51.77
C PHE A 23 -4.15 -11.78 -52.66
N PRO A 24 -3.55 -11.50 -53.82
CA PRO A 24 -3.42 -10.17 -54.43
C PRO A 24 -4.77 -9.65 -54.96
N THR A 25 -4.95 -8.33 -55.00
CA THR A 25 -6.19 -7.67 -55.51
C THR A 25 -6.21 -7.54 -57.03
N SER A 26 -5.09 -7.83 -57.69
CA SER A 26 -4.97 -7.89 -59.14
C SER A 26 -3.89 -8.90 -59.53
N GLY A 27 -3.88 -9.30 -60.80
CA GLY A 27 -2.86 -10.19 -61.31
C GLY A 27 -3.03 -10.51 -62.78
N ARG A 28 -2.18 -11.40 -63.27
CA ARG A 28 -2.19 -11.85 -64.65
C ARG A 28 -2.16 -13.37 -64.73
N GLY A 29 -2.98 -13.93 -65.61
CA GLY A 29 -3.06 -15.37 -65.79
C GLY A 29 -3.68 -16.06 -64.58
N ASN A 30 -3.30 -17.33 -64.38
CA ASN A 30 -3.78 -18.12 -63.25
C ASN A 30 -3.07 -17.70 -61.95
N ALA A 31 -3.83 -17.49 -60.88
CA ALA A 31 -3.28 -17.18 -59.57
C ALA A 31 -4.13 -17.76 -58.44
N THR A 32 -3.56 -17.86 -57.25
CA THR A 32 -4.28 -18.15 -56.01
C THR A 32 -4.49 -16.85 -55.27
N VAL A 33 -5.73 -16.57 -54.87
CA VAL A 33 -6.10 -15.39 -54.10
C VAL A 33 -6.52 -15.83 -52.70
N GLN A 34 -5.90 -15.22 -51.69
CA GLN A 34 -6.25 -15.41 -50.29
C GLN A 34 -7.38 -14.45 -49.92
N ILE A 35 -8.35 -14.97 -49.17
CA ILE A 35 -9.39 -14.22 -48.49
C ILE A 35 -9.04 -14.22 -47.00
N CYS A 36 -8.81 -13.04 -46.47
CA CYS A 36 -8.51 -12.80 -45.07
C CYS A 36 -9.70 -12.11 -44.40
N VAL A 37 -10.27 -12.78 -43.42
CA VAL A 37 -11.42 -12.28 -42.66
C VAL A 37 -10.96 -11.68 -41.35
N LEU A 38 -11.52 -10.53 -40.99
CA LEU A 38 -11.37 -9.94 -39.66
C LEU A 38 -12.29 -10.69 -38.69
N GLU A 39 -12.04 -10.62 -37.39
CA GLU A 39 -12.90 -11.28 -36.40
C GLU A 39 -14.28 -10.62 -36.30
N ASN A 40 -15.33 -11.43 -36.27
CA ASN A 40 -16.70 -10.97 -36.08
C ASN A 40 -17.14 -11.18 -34.63
N ASP A 41 -16.76 -10.22 -33.78
CA ASP A 41 -17.12 -10.17 -32.37
C ASP A 41 -18.55 -9.63 -32.13
N THR A 42 -19.31 -9.35 -33.20
CA THR A 42 -20.67 -8.81 -33.09
C THR A 42 -21.70 -9.91 -32.87
N GLN A 43 -22.94 -9.50 -32.57
CA GLN A 43 -24.08 -10.41 -32.50
C GLN A 43 -24.70 -10.72 -33.87
N GLY A 44 -24.28 -10.02 -34.94
CA GLY A 44 -24.84 -10.16 -36.28
C GLY A 44 -23.89 -10.89 -37.22
N ARG A 45 -24.43 -11.75 -38.09
CA ARG A 45 -23.65 -12.32 -39.20
C ARG A 45 -23.20 -11.22 -40.14
N GLN A 46 -22.03 -11.38 -40.72
CA GLN A 46 -21.53 -10.48 -41.75
C GLN A 46 -21.67 -11.14 -43.11
N THR A 47 -22.07 -10.35 -44.11
CA THR A 47 -22.14 -10.77 -45.50
C THR A 47 -21.35 -9.79 -46.36
N GLY A 48 -20.85 -10.30 -47.48
CA GLY A 48 -20.04 -9.51 -48.41
C GLY A 48 -19.96 -10.19 -49.77
N LYS A 49 -19.35 -9.49 -50.73
CA LYS A 49 -19.20 -9.98 -52.11
C LYS A 49 -17.78 -9.78 -52.59
N VAL A 50 -17.30 -10.73 -53.39
CA VAL A 50 -16.06 -10.61 -54.16
C VAL A 50 -16.42 -10.63 -55.63
N THR A 51 -15.96 -9.62 -56.37
CA THR A 51 -16.19 -9.43 -57.80
C THR A 51 -14.85 -9.44 -58.51
N LEU A 52 -14.59 -10.49 -59.28
CA LEU A 52 -13.43 -10.62 -60.15
C LEU A 52 -13.79 -10.03 -61.52
N ILE A 53 -12.96 -9.12 -62.02
CA ILE A 53 -13.19 -8.37 -63.27
C ILE A 53 -11.96 -8.53 -64.17
N SER A 54 -12.17 -8.98 -65.41
CA SER A 54 -11.12 -8.95 -66.43
C SER A 54 -10.81 -7.50 -66.81
N THR A 55 -9.54 -7.11 -66.84
CA THR A 55 -9.15 -5.75 -67.24
C THR A 55 -9.19 -5.58 -68.76
N THR A 56 -9.05 -6.67 -69.51
CA THR A 56 -9.10 -6.68 -70.98
C THR A 56 -10.52 -6.75 -71.54
N ASP A 57 -11.45 -7.31 -70.77
CA ASP A 57 -12.89 -7.30 -71.07
C ASP A 57 -13.68 -7.03 -69.78
N PRO A 58 -13.95 -5.75 -69.45
CA PRO A 58 -14.68 -5.38 -68.23
C PRO A 58 -16.10 -5.96 -68.12
N SER A 59 -16.65 -6.54 -69.19
CA SER A 59 -17.93 -7.25 -69.14
C SER A 59 -17.80 -8.68 -68.61
N ALA A 60 -16.60 -9.27 -68.65
CA ALA A 60 -16.30 -10.57 -68.06
C ALA A 60 -16.09 -10.42 -66.54
N VAL A 61 -17.18 -10.65 -65.81
CA VAL A 61 -17.27 -10.50 -64.35
C VAL A 61 -17.72 -11.80 -63.70
N GLN A 62 -17.04 -12.22 -62.63
CA GLN A 62 -17.46 -13.33 -61.77
C GLN A 62 -17.66 -12.82 -60.35
N THR A 63 -18.82 -13.10 -59.75
CA THR A 63 -19.13 -12.69 -58.38
C THR A 63 -19.46 -13.90 -57.51
N PHE A 64 -19.03 -13.87 -56.25
CA PHE A 64 -19.49 -14.80 -55.22
C PHE A 64 -19.69 -14.09 -53.88
N GLU A 65 -20.58 -14.63 -53.06
CA GLU A 65 -20.88 -14.10 -51.73
C GLU A 65 -20.01 -14.76 -50.67
N ILE A 66 -19.64 -14.00 -49.65
CA ILE A 66 -18.94 -14.48 -48.46
C ILE A 66 -19.82 -14.18 -47.26
N GLY A 67 -19.96 -15.16 -46.37
CA GLY A 67 -20.63 -15.00 -45.09
C GLY A 67 -19.72 -15.40 -43.95
N GLN A 68 -19.72 -14.59 -42.88
CA GLN A 68 -19.05 -14.92 -41.62
C GLN A 68 -20.08 -15.02 -40.50
N LYS A 69 -19.97 -16.11 -39.74
CA LYS A 69 -20.77 -16.34 -38.52
C LYS A 69 -20.44 -15.30 -37.45
N CYS A 70 -21.36 -15.10 -36.52
CA CYS A 70 -21.21 -14.16 -35.41
C CYS A 70 -20.99 -14.86 -34.07
N ALA A 71 -20.71 -14.10 -33.01
CA ALA A 71 -20.50 -14.64 -31.66
C ALA A 71 -21.69 -15.51 -31.19
N VAL A 72 -22.93 -15.10 -31.48
CA VAL A 72 -24.15 -15.83 -31.12
C VAL A 72 -24.27 -17.19 -31.83
N ASP A 73 -23.79 -17.30 -33.07
CA ASP A 73 -23.77 -18.58 -33.80
C ASP A 73 -22.89 -19.64 -33.11
N TYR A 74 -21.96 -19.21 -32.24
CA TYR A 74 -21.08 -20.06 -31.45
C TYR A 74 -21.51 -20.20 -29.98
N GLY A 75 -22.59 -19.52 -29.55
CA GLY A 75 -23.11 -19.59 -28.18
C GLY A 75 -22.22 -18.93 -27.12
N VAL A 76 -21.36 -17.99 -27.51
CA VAL A 76 -20.30 -17.39 -26.68
C VAL A 76 -20.07 -15.92 -27.04
N THR A 77 -19.53 -15.12 -26.11
CA THR A 77 -19.09 -13.73 -26.35
C THR A 77 -17.65 -13.56 -25.88
N GLY A 78 -16.71 -13.18 -26.75
CA GLY A 78 -15.30 -12.87 -26.41
C GLY A 78 -14.25 -13.77 -27.10
N ILE A 79 -12.95 -13.55 -26.79
CA ILE A 79 -11.84 -14.41 -27.24
C ILE A 79 -11.98 -15.75 -26.51
N ILE A 80 -12.30 -16.82 -27.25
CA ILE A 80 -12.38 -18.17 -26.68
C ILE A 80 -10.98 -18.76 -26.65
N ASP A 81 -10.48 -19.12 -25.46
CA ASP A 81 -9.15 -19.75 -25.30
C ASP A 81 -8.97 -21.00 -26.17
N ASN A 82 -10.07 -21.70 -26.47
CA ASN A 82 -10.08 -22.93 -27.26
C ASN A 82 -10.25 -22.72 -28.78
N GLN A 83 -10.45 -21.48 -29.25
CA GLN A 83 -10.53 -21.20 -30.70
C GLN A 83 -9.20 -20.66 -31.24
N PRO A 84 -8.77 -21.11 -32.43
CA PRO A 84 -7.65 -20.49 -33.13
C PRO A 84 -7.97 -19.04 -33.48
N SER A 85 -7.17 -18.10 -33.00
CA SER A 85 -7.36 -16.66 -33.24
C SER A 85 -6.00 -15.98 -33.27
N ILE A 86 -5.75 -15.16 -34.31
CA ILE A 86 -4.54 -14.33 -34.38
C ILE A 86 -4.61 -13.15 -33.39
N LYS A 87 -5.82 -12.76 -32.92
CA LYS A 87 -6.01 -11.73 -31.88
C LYS A 87 -5.34 -12.12 -30.56
N LYS A 88 -5.12 -13.42 -30.30
CA LYS A 88 -4.32 -13.90 -29.16
C LYS A 88 -2.88 -13.37 -29.14
N TYR A 89 -2.32 -13.04 -30.31
CA TYR A 89 -1.01 -12.42 -30.40
C TYR A 89 -1.04 -10.92 -30.12
N ALA A 90 -2.22 -10.30 -30.20
CA ALA A 90 -2.51 -8.88 -30.04
C ALA A 90 -1.80 -7.91 -31.02
N VAL A 91 -0.62 -8.27 -31.54
CA VAL A 91 0.11 -7.48 -32.53
C VAL A 91 -0.73 -7.26 -33.79
N GLY A 92 -0.77 -6.02 -34.26
CA GLY A 92 -1.59 -5.58 -35.38
C GLY A 92 -3.03 -5.20 -35.02
N TYR A 93 -3.41 -5.31 -33.74
CA TYR A 93 -4.69 -4.88 -33.20
C TYR A 93 -4.55 -3.58 -32.41
N GLY A 94 -5.68 -2.91 -32.24
CA GLY A 94 -5.80 -1.79 -31.34
C GLY A 94 -5.77 -2.18 -29.86
N TYR A 95 -5.44 -1.22 -29.01
CA TYR A 95 -5.39 -1.36 -27.57
C TYR A 95 -5.98 -0.14 -26.86
N ASN A 96 -6.91 -0.38 -25.94
CA ASN A 96 -7.53 0.67 -25.14
C ASN A 96 -6.84 0.80 -23.77
N THR A 97 -6.01 1.84 -23.60
CA THR A 97 -5.29 2.10 -22.34
C THR A 97 -6.20 2.54 -21.19
N LEU A 98 -7.46 2.88 -21.47
CA LEU A 98 -8.45 3.20 -20.43
C LEU A 98 -8.87 1.95 -19.63
N ASN A 99 -8.64 0.75 -20.16
CA ASN A 99 -9.08 -0.52 -19.60
C ASN A 99 -7.95 -1.22 -18.81
N GLU A 100 -7.97 -2.55 -18.76
CA GLU A 100 -7.01 -3.39 -18.07
C GLU A 100 -5.61 -3.32 -18.68
N TYR A 101 -4.57 -3.31 -17.84
CA TYR A 101 -3.16 -3.24 -18.25
C TYR A 101 -2.74 -4.52 -18.97
N ALA A 102 -2.20 -4.40 -20.19
CA ALA A 102 -1.67 -5.48 -21.02
C ALA A 102 -2.50 -6.78 -20.92
N SER A 103 -3.80 -6.64 -21.18
CA SER A 103 -4.80 -7.70 -21.05
C SER A 103 -5.48 -7.94 -22.40
N PRO A 104 -5.79 -9.21 -22.76
CA PRO A 104 -6.60 -9.52 -23.94
C PRO A 104 -7.95 -8.79 -23.96
N ASN A 105 -8.53 -8.48 -22.79
CA ASN A 105 -9.80 -7.76 -22.68
C ASN A 105 -9.72 -6.30 -23.17
N SER A 106 -8.51 -5.75 -23.25
CA SER A 106 -8.28 -4.39 -23.72
C SER A 106 -7.85 -4.34 -25.19
N VAL A 107 -7.72 -5.49 -25.85
CA VAL A 107 -7.43 -5.60 -27.29
C VAL A 107 -8.70 -5.37 -28.09
N THR A 108 -8.66 -4.41 -29.00
CA THR A 108 -9.82 -3.94 -29.77
C THR A 108 -9.78 -4.47 -31.21
N LYS A 109 -10.25 -3.71 -32.21
CA LYS A 109 -10.30 -4.13 -33.61
C LYS A 109 -8.92 -4.27 -34.23
N GLN A 110 -8.82 -5.15 -35.23
CA GLN A 110 -7.61 -5.29 -36.05
C GLN A 110 -7.38 -4.03 -36.88
N ILE A 111 -6.14 -3.53 -36.91
CA ILE A 111 -5.76 -2.33 -37.64
C ILE A 111 -5.00 -2.68 -38.93
N VAL A 112 -4.09 -3.66 -38.87
CA VAL A 112 -3.19 -4.01 -39.99
C VAL A 112 -3.63 -5.25 -40.75
N ARG A 113 -3.20 -5.40 -42.00
CA ARG A 113 -3.38 -6.60 -42.84
C ARG A 113 -2.41 -7.71 -42.42
N TRP A 114 -2.59 -8.21 -41.19
CA TRP A 114 -1.68 -9.11 -40.48
C TRP A 114 -1.21 -10.31 -41.32
N LYS A 115 -2.11 -10.94 -42.10
CA LYS A 115 -1.76 -12.12 -42.91
C LYS A 115 -0.90 -11.80 -44.13
N GLU A 116 -1.03 -10.60 -44.69
CA GLU A 116 -0.13 -10.14 -45.74
C GLU A 116 1.24 -9.81 -45.15
N MET A 117 1.26 -9.10 -44.01
CA MET A 117 2.50 -8.78 -43.31
C MET A 117 3.28 -10.03 -42.90
N ASP A 118 2.58 -11.06 -42.40
CA ASP A 118 3.17 -12.36 -42.04
C ASP A 118 3.74 -13.09 -43.26
N ALA A 119 3.08 -13.00 -44.43
CA ALA A 119 3.57 -13.59 -45.67
C ALA A 119 4.81 -12.88 -46.24
N GLU A 120 5.05 -11.63 -45.82
CA GLU A 120 6.19 -10.79 -46.21
C GLU A 120 7.27 -10.74 -45.09
N ASP A 121 7.21 -11.67 -44.13
CA ASP A 121 8.14 -11.78 -43.00
C ASP A 121 8.24 -10.53 -42.09
N LEU A 122 7.20 -9.68 -42.12
CA LEU A 122 7.09 -8.48 -41.27
C LEU A 122 6.52 -8.78 -39.88
N ILE A 123 5.94 -9.96 -39.67
CA ILE A 123 5.53 -10.44 -38.35
C ILE A 123 6.59 -11.43 -37.85
N GLN A 124 7.26 -11.10 -36.75
CA GLN A 124 8.36 -11.91 -36.24
C GLN A 124 8.13 -12.36 -34.79
N PHE A 125 8.30 -13.66 -34.57
CA PHE A 125 8.41 -14.25 -33.24
C PHE A 125 9.88 -14.25 -32.83
N ASN A 126 10.17 -13.66 -31.67
CA ASN A 126 11.52 -13.74 -31.11
C ASN A 126 11.77 -15.11 -30.48
N ALA A 127 13.06 -15.43 -30.29
CA ALA A 127 13.47 -16.65 -29.61
C ALA A 127 12.83 -16.74 -28.21
N SER A 128 12.54 -17.96 -27.76
CA SER A 128 11.94 -18.17 -26.44
C SER A 128 12.75 -17.49 -25.34
N SER A 129 12.06 -16.70 -24.52
CA SER A 129 12.61 -15.95 -23.40
C SER A 129 11.89 -16.32 -22.11
N ALA A 130 11.66 -17.62 -21.89
CA ALA A 130 10.91 -18.18 -20.76
C ALA A 130 11.43 -17.68 -19.40
N ARG A 131 10.68 -16.81 -18.72
CA ARG A 131 11.12 -16.18 -17.46
C ARG A 131 9.95 -15.65 -16.64
N PHE A 132 10.11 -15.66 -15.31
CA PHE A 132 9.13 -15.11 -14.37
C PHE A 132 9.39 -13.63 -14.09
N TYR A 133 8.30 -12.87 -13.97
CA TYR A 133 8.28 -11.51 -13.46
C TYR A 133 7.28 -11.39 -12.33
N GLU A 134 7.66 -10.63 -11.31
CA GLU A 134 6.75 -10.14 -10.29
C GLU A 134 6.73 -8.61 -10.38
N ARG A 135 5.55 -8.03 -10.51
CA ARG A 135 5.34 -6.60 -10.33
C ARG A 135 4.25 -6.41 -9.28
N THR A 136 4.63 -5.85 -8.14
CA THR A 136 3.70 -5.43 -7.11
C THR A 136 3.56 -3.92 -7.15
N VAL A 137 2.32 -3.44 -7.19
CA VAL A 137 1.96 -2.02 -7.08
C VAL A 137 1.04 -1.86 -5.89
N VAL A 138 1.28 -0.82 -5.08
CA VAL A 138 0.49 -0.52 -3.88
C VAL A 138 -0.04 0.90 -3.98
N GLY A 139 -1.15 1.18 -3.30
CA GLY A 139 -1.75 2.50 -3.27
C GLY A 139 -2.61 2.70 -2.04
N SER A 140 -2.55 3.89 -1.49
CA SER A 140 -3.40 4.33 -0.39
C SER A 140 -4.84 4.54 -0.86
N SER A 141 -5.05 4.90 -2.12
CA SER A 141 -6.35 5.06 -2.77
C SER A 141 -6.37 4.38 -4.13
N ARG A 142 -7.54 4.29 -4.76
CA ARG A 142 -7.67 3.78 -6.13
C ARG A 142 -7.01 4.70 -7.15
N GLU A 143 -7.04 6.02 -6.93
CA GLU A 143 -6.35 7.01 -7.76
C GLU A 143 -4.84 6.85 -7.65
N ASP A 144 -4.33 6.78 -6.42
CA ASP A 144 -2.91 6.58 -6.12
C ASP A 144 -2.40 5.25 -6.69
N LEU A 145 -3.18 4.18 -6.56
CA LEU A 145 -2.85 2.87 -7.14
C LEU A 145 -2.75 2.92 -8.68
N ALA A 146 -3.67 3.60 -9.35
CA ALA A 146 -3.66 3.73 -10.82
C ALA A 146 -2.42 4.52 -11.30
N GLN A 147 -2.10 5.62 -10.62
CA GLN A 147 -0.92 6.43 -10.92
C GLN A 147 0.38 5.65 -10.66
N ASN A 148 0.47 4.96 -9.51
CA ASN A 148 1.62 4.10 -9.19
C ASN A 148 1.78 2.97 -10.20
N LEU A 149 0.68 2.41 -10.71
CA LEU A 149 0.72 1.39 -11.77
C LEU A 149 1.33 1.98 -13.05
N SER A 150 0.89 3.17 -13.44
CA SER A 150 1.38 3.84 -14.65
C SER A 150 2.88 4.13 -14.60
N VAL A 151 3.36 4.58 -13.44
CA VAL A 151 4.78 4.76 -13.16
C VAL A 151 5.50 3.41 -13.23
N ALA A 152 4.99 2.38 -12.55
CA ALA A 152 5.61 1.05 -12.52
C ALA A 152 5.72 0.37 -13.90
N VAL A 153 4.87 0.77 -14.85
CA VAL A 153 4.90 0.26 -16.23
C VAL A 153 5.53 1.23 -17.23
N ASN A 154 6.09 2.36 -16.76
CA ASN A 154 6.70 3.42 -17.58
C ASN A 154 5.77 3.99 -18.65
N PHE A 155 4.48 4.15 -18.34
CA PHE A 155 3.51 4.78 -19.24
C PHE A 155 3.77 6.29 -19.32
N ARG A 156 3.95 6.83 -20.54
CA ARG A 156 4.35 8.24 -20.75
C ARG A 156 3.21 9.17 -21.21
N GLY A 157 2.00 8.66 -21.38
CA GLY A 157 0.84 9.46 -21.79
C GLY A 157 0.20 10.21 -20.62
N LYS A 158 -0.37 11.39 -20.90
CA LYS A 158 -1.21 12.15 -19.93
C LYS A 158 -2.54 11.47 -19.63
N TYR A 159 -2.99 10.58 -20.51
CA TYR A 159 -4.31 9.99 -20.49
C TYR A 159 -4.33 8.69 -19.69
N CYS A 160 -5.24 8.64 -18.71
CA CYS A 160 -5.72 7.45 -18.01
C CYS A 160 -4.67 6.40 -17.67
N GLY A 161 -4.03 6.60 -16.52
CA GLY A 161 -3.06 5.68 -15.95
C GLY A 161 -3.60 4.31 -15.54
N PHE A 162 -4.15 3.55 -16.49
CA PHE A 162 -4.83 2.27 -16.29
C PHE A 162 -5.91 2.33 -15.20
N LYS A 163 -6.68 3.43 -15.15
CA LYS A 163 -7.79 3.55 -14.19
C LYS A 163 -8.80 2.41 -14.34
N GLY A 164 -9.04 1.92 -15.55
CA GLY A 164 -9.89 0.74 -15.79
C GLY A 164 -9.34 -0.55 -15.17
N GLU A 165 -8.02 -0.74 -15.12
CA GLU A 165 -7.40 -1.88 -14.41
C GLU A 165 -7.79 -1.90 -12.93
N VAL A 166 -7.70 -0.73 -12.28
CA VAL A 166 -8.12 -0.58 -10.88
C VAL A 166 -9.64 -0.77 -10.73
N ALA A 167 -10.43 -0.36 -11.74
CA ALA A 167 -11.89 -0.51 -11.72
C ALA A 167 -12.31 -1.97 -11.76
N THR A 168 -11.67 -2.75 -12.64
CA THR A 168 -11.89 -4.18 -12.77
C THR A 168 -11.37 -4.96 -11.56
N SER A 169 -10.24 -4.54 -10.99
CA SER A 169 -9.58 -5.27 -9.88
C SER A 169 -10.28 -5.06 -8.53
N PHE A 170 -10.91 -3.89 -8.32
CA PHE A 170 -11.59 -3.54 -7.08
C PHE A 170 -13.02 -3.05 -7.40
N SER A 171 -13.98 -3.98 -7.34
CA SER A 171 -15.39 -3.68 -7.55
C SER A 171 -15.90 -2.60 -6.58
N SER A 172 -16.92 -1.83 -6.98
CA SER A 172 -17.54 -0.76 -6.18
C SER A 172 -18.12 -1.19 -4.82
N SER A 173 -18.22 -2.50 -4.57
CA SER A 173 -18.60 -3.09 -3.29
C SER A 173 -17.46 -3.20 -2.28
N ALA A 174 -16.21 -3.02 -2.69
CA ALA A 174 -15.11 -2.82 -1.76
C ALA A 174 -15.41 -1.51 -1.01
N THR A 175 -15.60 -1.61 0.30
CA THR A 175 -15.96 -0.48 1.16
C THR A 175 -15.00 0.68 0.88
N ASN A 176 -15.51 1.83 0.42
CA ASN A 176 -14.73 3.07 0.36
C ASN A 176 -14.48 3.54 1.81
N ASN A 177 -13.57 2.84 2.49
CA ASN A 177 -13.10 3.20 3.82
C ASN A 177 -11.82 4.02 3.67
N GLU A 178 -11.74 5.17 4.34
CA GLU A 178 -10.55 6.02 4.34
C GLU A 178 -9.30 5.26 4.87
N PHE A 179 -9.49 4.17 5.62
CA PHE A 179 -8.41 3.34 6.16
C PHE A 179 -8.01 2.12 5.30
N ASN A 180 -8.59 1.95 4.11
CA ASN A 180 -8.19 0.87 3.21
C ASN A 180 -6.88 1.18 2.49
N GLU A 181 -5.99 0.21 2.41
CA GLU A 181 -4.86 0.18 1.45
C GLU A 181 -5.12 -0.90 0.39
N TYR A 182 -4.60 -0.67 -0.82
CA TYR A 182 -4.84 -1.51 -1.99
C TYR A 182 -3.51 -1.98 -2.59
N ALA A 183 -3.46 -3.20 -3.09
CA ALA A 183 -2.30 -3.71 -3.80
C ALA A 183 -2.69 -4.67 -4.93
N ILE A 184 -1.92 -4.63 -6.03
CA ILE A 184 -2.01 -5.55 -7.16
C ILE A 184 -0.64 -6.18 -7.36
N SER A 185 -0.59 -7.51 -7.44
CA SER A 185 0.61 -8.26 -7.86
C SER A 185 0.33 -8.96 -9.17
N TYR A 186 1.12 -8.64 -10.18
CA TYR A 186 1.23 -9.36 -11.44
C TYR A 186 2.36 -10.38 -11.32
N ILE A 187 2.02 -11.66 -11.40
CA ILE A 187 2.99 -12.76 -11.49
C ILE A 187 2.90 -13.32 -12.89
N GLU A 188 3.93 -13.04 -13.69
CA GLU A 188 3.90 -13.24 -15.13
C GLU A 188 4.94 -14.25 -15.54
N TYR A 189 4.56 -15.19 -16.40
CA TYR A 189 5.47 -16.13 -17.03
C TYR A 189 5.53 -15.80 -18.52
N LYS A 190 6.51 -14.98 -18.92
CA LYS A 190 6.76 -14.62 -20.32
C LYS A 190 7.45 -15.79 -21.02
N VAL A 191 6.95 -16.20 -22.19
CA VAL A 191 7.58 -17.27 -23.00
C VAL A 191 8.25 -16.74 -24.27
N THR A 192 7.73 -15.67 -24.87
CA THR A 192 8.30 -15.01 -26.05
C THR A 192 7.75 -13.58 -26.18
N ASP A 193 8.21 -12.85 -27.19
CA ASP A 193 7.53 -11.68 -27.72
C ASP A 193 7.41 -11.73 -29.25
N ILE A 194 6.37 -11.08 -29.76
CA ILE A 194 6.06 -10.97 -31.18
C ILE A 194 6.08 -9.49 -31.58
N SER A 195 6.59 -9.17 -32.76
CA SER A 195 6.74 -7.79 -33.23
C SER A 195 6.38 -7.61 -34.72
N ILE A 196 5.94 -6.41 -35.08
CA ILE A 196 5.93 -5.89 -36.46
C ILE A 196 7.31 -5.30 -36.74
N VAL A 197 7.95 -5.74 -37.81
CA VAL A 197 9.31 -5.35 -38.20
C VAL A 197 9.28 -4.41 -39.40
N THR A 198 8.59 -3.29 -39.23
CA THR A 198 8.62 -2.14 -40.14
C THR A 198 8.33 -0.86 -39.33
N ASP A 199 8.52 0.31 -39.92
CA ASP A 199 8.28 1.58 -39.25
C ASP A 199 6.80 2.03 -39.32
N THR A 200 6.45 3.01 -38.48
CA THR A 200 5.09 3.55 -38.38
C THR A 200 4.58 4.17 -39.67
N GLU A 201 5.48 4.74 -40.49
CA GLU A 201 5.13 5.39 -41.76
C GLU A 201 4.70 4.35 -42.79
N ASP A 202 5.48 3.26 -42.91
CA ASP A 202 5.14 2.13 -43.77
C ASP A 202 3.84 1.44 -43.32
N ILE A 203 3.63 1.26 -42.00
CA ILE A 203 2.36 0.74 -41.48
C ILE A 203 1.18 1.60 -41.93
N ARG A 204 1.31 2.92 -41.74
CA ARG A 204 0.28 3.91 -42.07
C ARG A 204 -0.04 3.90 -43.55
N GLU A 205 0.96 3.82 -44.41
CA GLU A 205 0.79 3.99 -45.85
C GLU A 205 0.40 2.71 -46.56
N ASN A 206 0.94 1.57 -46.11
CA ASN A 206 0.89 0.34 -46.89
C ASN A 206 0.14 -0.79 -46.19
N TRP A 207 0.08 -0.86 -44.86
CA TRP A 207 -0.33 -2.09 -44.17
C TRP A 207 -1.67 -2.01 -43.43
N MET A 208 -2.30 -0.84 -43.30
CA MET A 208 -3.61 -0.76 -42.68
C MET A 208 -4.69 -1.51 -43.47
N THR A 209 -5.67 -2.07 -42.76
CA THR A 209 -6.93 -2.50 -43.37
C THR A 209 -7.69 -1.28 -43.88
N ASP A 210 -8.45 -1.44 -44.95
CA ASP A 210 -9.26 -0.34 -45.50
C ASP A 210 -10.24 0.24 -44.48
N ALA A 211 -10.82 -0.62 -43.63
CA ALA A 211 -11.75 -0.20 -42.58
C ALA A 211 -11.07 0.66 -41.53
N ALA A 212 -9.88 0.26 -41.06
CA ALA A 212 -9.10 1.02 -40.08
C ALA A 212 -8.65 2.35 -40.67
N ARG A 213 -8.09 2.35 -41.89
CA ARG A 213 -7.65 3.56 -42.60
C ARG A 213 -8.80 4.57 -42.75
N LYS A 214 -9.96 4.13 -43.26
CA LYS A 214 -11.15 4.99 -43.42
C LYS A 214 -11.65 5.54 -42.08
N ALA A 215 -11.58 4.76 -41.01
CA ALA A 215 -12.00 5.19 -39.68
C ALA A 215 -11.04 6.23 -39.09
N ILE A 216 -9.73 5.97 -39.15
CA ILE A 216 -8.68 6.83 -38.61
C ILE A 216 -8.63 8.16 -39.38
N GLU A 217 -8.72 8.13 -40.71
CA GLU A 217 -8.77 9.34 -41.55
C GLU A 217 -10.11 10.10 -41.45
N GLY A 218 -11.11 9.55 -40.76
CA GLY A 218 -12.44 10.17 -40.65
C GLY A 218 -13.22 10.15 -41.97
N GLU A 219 -12.92 9.25 -42.90
CA GLU A 219 -13.69 9.05 -44.14
C GLU A 219 -15.07 8.45 -43.85
N THR A 220 -15.19 7.68 -42.77
CA THR A 220 -16.47 7.16 -42.27
C THR A 220 -17.14 8.18 -41.34
N GLU A 221 -18.37 8.57 -41.68
CA GLU A 221 -19.14 9.60 -40.96
C GLU A 221 -19.23 9.37 -39.44
N ALA A 222 -19.37 8.10 -39.02
CA ALA A 222 -19.49 7.72 -37.61
C ALA A 222 -18.25 8.03 -36.76
N TYR A 223 -17.11 8.35 -37.38
CA TYR A 223 -15.86 8.65 -36.67
C TYR A 223 -15.43 10.13 -36.82
N ARG A 224 -16.29 11.00 -37.35
CA ARG A 224 -15.99 12.44 -37.52
C ARG A 224 -16.35 13.26 -36.28
N GLY A 225 -15.60 14.33 -36.05
CA GLY A 225 -15.81 15.25 -34.92
C GLY A 225 -15.51 14.60 -33.57
N THR A 226 -15.63 15.38 -32.49
CA THR A 226 -15.25 14.97 -31.13
C THR A 226 -15.88 13.64 -30.69
N GLU A 227 -17.20 13.48 -30.84
CA GLU A 227 -17.88 12.24 -30.43
C GLU A 227 -17.56 11.06 -31.35
N GLY A 228 -17.34 11.31 -32.64
CA GLY A 228 -16.86 10.29 -33.57
C GLY A 228 -15.44 9.83 -33.25
N VAL A 229 -14.57 10.73 -32.82
CA VAL A 229 -13.22 10.40 -32.35
C VAL A 229 -13.26 9.60 -31.03
N LYS A 230 -14.12 9.96 -30.08
CA LYS A 230 -14.32 9.12 -28.88
C LYS A 230 -14.76 7.71 -29.28
N LYS A 231 -15.69 7.59 -30.22
CA LYS A 231 -16.11 6.29 -30.76
C LYS A 231 -14.97 5.56 -31.46
N LEU A 232 -14.14 6.24 -32.23
CA LEU A 232 -12.94 5.67 -32.86
C LEU A 232 -12.00 5.06 -31.82
N LEU A 233 -11.70 5.81 -30.75
CA LEU A 233 -10.80 5.38 -29.67
C LEU A 233 -11.38 4.23 -28.82
N ILE A 234 -12.72 4.11 -28.77
CA ILE A 234 -13.39 2.95 -28.14
C ILE A 234 -13.31 1.73 -29.06
N ASP A 235 -13.65 1.88 -30.34
CA ASP A 235 -13.76 0.79 -31.30
C ASP A 235 -12.39 0.23 -31.73
N TYR A 236 -11.40 1.09 -31.94
CA TYR A 236 -10.04 0.76 -32.39
C TYR A 236 -8.98 0.96 -31.30
N GLY A 237 -9.37 1.35 -30.09
CA GLY A 237 -8.43 1.60 -29.01
C GLY A 237 -7.68 2.92 -29.17
N THR A 238 -6.88 3.24 -28.16
CA THR A 238 -6.01 4.42 -28.10
C THR A 238 -4.68 4.24 -28.82
N HIS A 239 -4.23 2.99 -29.00
CA HIS A 239 -2.93 2.63 -29.54
C HIS A 239 -3.04 1.47 -30.52
N LEU A 240 -2.13 1.36 -31.47
CA LEU A 240 -1.81 0.13 -32.18
C LEU A 240 -0.74 -0.64 -31.40
N ILE A 241 -0.92 -1.96 -31.29
CA ILE A 241 0.09 -2.88 -30.75
C ILE A 241 1.03 -3.31 -31.89
N THR A 242 2.29 -2.89 -31.84
CA THR A 242 3.36 -3.35 -32.74
C THR A 242 4.28 -4.37 -32.11
N LYS A 243 4.30 -4.47 -30.77
CA LYS A 243 5.02 -5.53 -30.06
C LYS A 243 4.24 -5.97 -28.82
N ALA A 244 4.19 -7.28 -28.59
CA ALA A 244 3.51 -7.89 -27.46
C ALA A 244 4.39 -8.96 -26.79
N ASP A 245 4.49 -8.89 -25.46
CA ASP A 245 5.00 -9.98 -24.65
C ASP A 245 3.90 -11.03 -24.48
N LEU A 246 4.21 -12.27 -24.81
CA LEU A 246 3.28 -13.39 -24.75
C LEU A 246 3.66 -14.35 -23.62
N GLY A 247 2.63 -14.82 -22.91
CA GLY A 247 2.83 -15.74 -21.80
C GLY A 247 1.55 -16.04 -21.05
N GLY A 248 1.67 -16.16 -19.74
CA GLY A 248 0.53 -16.23 -18.84
C GLY A 248 0.74 -15.32 -17.64
N ARG A 249 -0.36 -14.87 -17.05
CA ARG A 249 -0.33 -13.96 -15.89
C ARG A 249 -1.31 -14.44 -14.83
N LEU A 250 -0.82 -14.46 -13.60
CA LEU A 250 -1.63 -14.52 -12.39
C LEU A 250 -1.70 -13.12 -11.81
N LYS A 251 -2.88 -12.67 -11.42
CA LYS A 251 -3.11 -11.36 -10.82
C LYS A 251 -3.81 -11.53 -9.49
N TYR A 252 -3.17 -11.06 -8.43
CA TYR A 252 -3.70 -11.05 -7.06
C TYR A 252 -3.98 -9.60 -6.66
N ASN A 253 -5.19 -9.31 -6.24
CA ASN A 253 -5.59 -7.99 -5.77
C ASN A 253 -5.98 -8.09 -4.29
N LEU A 254 -5.35 -7.28 -3.44
CA LEU A 254 -5.58 -7.28 -2.01
C LEU A 254 -6.05 -5.89 -1.55
N THR A 255 -7.15 -5.87 -0.80
CA THR A 255 -7.57 -4.71 0.00
C THR A 255 -7.39 -5.06 1.47
N VAL A 256 -6.86 -4.13 2.27
CA VAL A 256 -6.72 -4.30 3.73
C VAL A 256 -7.32 -3.10 4.46
N ASP A 257 -8.22 -3.33 5.41
CA ASP A 257 -8.65 -2.29 6.37
C ASP A 257 -7.63 -2.18 7.50
N VAL A 258 -6.69 -1.24 7.35
CA VAL A 258 -5.55 -1.08 8.26
C VAL A 258 -5.99 -0.70 9.68
N SER A 259 -7.17 -0.09 9.83
CA SER A 259 -7.71 0.29 11.15
C SER A 259 -8.11 -0.90 12.00
N LYS A 260 -8.32 -2.07 11.39
CA LYS A 260 -8.72 -3.31 12.06
C LYS A 260 -7.57 -4.29 12.24
N VAL A 261 -6.42 -4.02 11.62
CA VAL A 261 -5.24 -4.88 11.74
C VAL A 261 -4.72 -4.87 13.18
N THR A 262 -4.34 -6.05 13.66
CA THR A 262 -3.60 -6.27 14.89
C THR A 262 -2.28 -6.97 14.59
N GLY A 263 -1.23 -6.69 15.36
CA GLY A 263 0.11 -7.23 15.07
C GLY A 263 0.84 -6.45 13.97
N TYR A 264 1.83 -7.10 13.34
CA TYR A 264 2.65 -6.46 12.30
C TYR A 264 1.87 -6.23 11.02
N TYR A 265 2.22 -5.17 10.29
CA TYR A 265 1.58 -4.83 9.04
C TYR A 265 2.55 -4.28 8.00
N ASP A 266 2.51 -4.87 6.82
CA ASP A 266 3.04 -4.33 5.57
C ASP A 266 2.22 -4.91 4.41
N ILE A 267 1.64 -4.06 3.56
CA ILE A 267 0.71 -4.53 2.52
C ILE A 267 1.40 -5.39 1.46
N THR A 268 2.64 -5.06 1.09
CA THR A 268 3.42 -5.85 0.13
C THR A 268 3.70 -7.24 0.70
N ALA A 269 4.07 -7.33 1.97
CA ALA A 269 4.31 -8.61 2.63
C ALA A 269 3.01 -9.41 2.84
N TYR A 270 1.88 -8.76 3.16
CA TYR A 270 0.56 -9.41 3.24
C TYR A 270 0.14 -9.99 1.88
N LEU A 271 0.35 -9.24 0.79
CA LEU A 271 0.07 -9.70 -0.56
C LEU A 271 0.97 -10.88 -0.96
N LYS A 272 2.28 -10.80 -0.68
CA LYS A 272 3.20 -11.93 -0.91
C LYS A 272 2.82 -13.17 -0.08
N ALA A 273 2.34 -12.97 1.15
CA ALA A 273 1.86 -14.06 1.99
C ALA A 273 0.64 -14.74 1.37
N SER A 274 -0.26 -14.00 0.70
CA SER A 274 -1.49 -14.54 0.13
C SER A 274 -1.25 -15.59 -0.96
N TYR A 275 -0.16 -15.48 -1.72
CA TYR A 275 0.19 -16.44 -2.78
C TYR A 275 1.42 -17.31 -2.46
N SER A 276 1.90 -17.29 -1.22
CA SER A 276 3.13 -18.02 -0.85
C SER A 276 3.09 -19.53 -1.10
N ASN A 277 1.90 -20.15 -1.09
CA ASN A 277 1.70 -21.57 -1.42
C ASN A 277 2.01 -21.91 -2.89
N ALA A 278 1.80 -20.95 -3.80
CA ALA A 278 2.09 -21.12 -5.21
C ALA A 278 3.61 -21.05 -5.50
N PHE A 279 4.38 -20.38 -4.63
CA PHE A 279 5.78 -20.03 -4.87
C PHE A 279 6.72 -20.38 -3.69
N VAL A 280 6.50 -21.52 -3.05
CA VAL A 280 7.18 -21.98 -1.81
C VAL A 280 8.74 -21.90 -1.85
N ASN A 281 9.35 -21.90 -3.04
CA ASN A 281 10.81 -21.87 -3.23
C ASN A 281 11.35 -20.58 -3.87
N SER A 282 10.55 -19.51 -4.00
CA SER A 282 11.09 -18.24 -4.50
C SER A 282 11.98 -17.59 -3.42
N GLU A 283 13.04 -16.89 -3.83
CA GLU A 283 13.97 -16.15 -2.95
C GLU A 283 13.28 -15.04 -2.13
N ALA A 284 11.99 -14.78 -2.37
CA ALA A 284 11.15 -13.84 -1.63
C ALA A 284 10.48 -14.52 -0.42
N SER A 285 11.25 -15.09 0.51
CA SER A 285 10.68 -15.64 1.74
C SER A 285 10.03 -14.52 2.55
N VAL A 286 8.70 -14.47 2.58
CA VAL A 286 8.00 -13.58 3.51
C VAL A 286 8.29 -14.05 4.93
N ASP A 287 8.65 -13.09 5.77
CA ASP A 287 8.89 -13.29 7.20
C ASP A 287 7.75 -14.09 7.86
N ALA A 288 8.11 -15.04 8.72
CA ALA A 288 7.15 -15.95 9.33
C ALA A 288 6.13 -15.22 10.21
N GLU A 289 6.55 -14.18 10.94
CA GLU A 289 5.65 -13.40 11.79
C GLU A 289 4.66 -12.59 10.95
N MET A 290 5.12 -12.04 9.82
CA MET A 290 4.25 -11.33 8.88
C MET A 290 3.23 -12.27 8.21
N LYS A 291 3.63 -13.50 7.87
CA LYS A 291 2.70 -14.54 7.39
C LYS A 291 1.64 -14.88 8.44
N SER A 292 2.04 -15.04 9.70
CA SER A 292 1.12 -15.26 10.81
C SER A 292 0.19 -14.07 11.03
N SER A 293 0.72 -12.84 10.95
CA SER A 293 -0.08 -11.62 11.07
C SER A 293 -1.13 -11.53 9.96
N TYR A 294 -0.75 -11.77 8.70
CA TYR A 294 -1.71 -11.84 7.59
C TYR A 294 -2.79 -12.90 7.85
N ALA A 295 -2.41 -14.12 8.25
CA ALA A 295 -3.36 -15.19 8.55
C ALA A 295 -4.38 -14.80 9.64
N ASN A 296 -3.93 -14.15 10.70
CA ASN A 296 -4.78 -13.68 11.80
C ASN A 296 -5.71 -12.52 11.40
N ASN A 297 -5.34 -11.73 10.39
CA ASN A 297 -6.08 -10.56 9.95
C ASN A 297 -6.90 -10.79 8.66
N LYS A 298 -7.00 -12.02 8.15
CA LYS A 298 -7.72 -12.33 6.89
C LYS A 298 -9.16 -11.79 6.85
N SER A 299 -9.86 -11.78 7.98
CA SER A 299 -11.24 -11.24 8.09
C SER A 299 -11.34 -9.73 7.84
N HIS A 300 -10.21 -9.03 7.81
CA HIS A 300 -10.10 -7.60 7.54
C HIS A 300 -9.46 -7.32 6.18
N THR A 301 -9.39 -8.35 5.33
CA THR A 301 -8.85 -8.28 3.97
C THR A 301 -9.87 -8.78 2.96
N THR A 302 -9.76 -8.28 1.73
CA THR A 302 -10.44 -8.84 0.56
C THR A 302 -9.38 -9.21 -0.45
N LEU A 303 -9.32 -10.49 -0.83
CA LEU A 303 -8.42 -11.01 -1.86
C LEU A 303 -9.25 -11.40 -3.09
N SER A 304 -8.85 -10.95 -4.27
CA SER A 304 -9.36 -11.44 -5.54
C SER A 304 -8.22 -11.94 -6.41
N PHE A 305 -8.54 -12.91 -7.28
CA PHE A 305 -7.58 -13.58 -8.13
C PHE A 305 -8.13 -13.74 -9.54
N THR A 306 -7.28 -13.50 -10.54
CA THR A 306 -7.56 -13.80 -11.95
C THR A 306 -6.33 -14.39 -12.61
N ALA A 307 -6.53 -15.33 -13.53
CA ALA A 307 -5.46 -15.92 -14.34
C ALA A 307 -5.81 -15.85 -15.83
N ILE A 308 -4.84 -15.44 -16.65
CA ILE A 308 -4.96 -15.38 -18.12
C ILE A 308 -3.80 -16.11 -18.79
N GLY A 309 -4.06 -16.66 -19.98
CA GLY A 309 -3.12 -17.49 -20.71
C GLY A 309 -2.93 -18.86 -20.07
N GLY A 310 -2.50 -19.84 -20.86
CA GLY A 310 -2.40 -21.25 -20.47
C GLY A 310 -3.76 -21.87 -20.13
N ASP A 311 -3.70 -23.04 -19.50
CA ASP A 311 -4.86 -23.70 -18.90
C ASP A 311 -5.19 -23.05 -17.55
N SER A 312 -5.68 -21.80 -17.58
CA SER A 312 -5.91 -20.96 -16.40
C SER A 312 -7.20 -21.29 -15.64
N GLY A 313 -8.21 -21.88 -16.29
CA GLY A 313 -9.53 -22.14 -15.70
C GLY A 313 -9.54 -22.89 -14.37
N PRO A 314 -8.66 -23.89 -14.13
CA PRO A 314 -8.57 -24.57 -12.83
C PRO A 314 -7.85 -23.79 -11.73
N LEU A 315 -7.18 -22.68 -12.04
CA LEU A 315 -6.40 -21.93 -11.07
C LEU A 315 -7.30 -21.09 -10.16
N THR A 316 -6.92 -21.05 -8.88
CA THR A 316 -7.52 -20.20 -7.85
C THR A 316 -6.45 -19.43 -7.07
N ASP A 317 -6.88 -18.54 -6.19
CA ASP A 317 -6.02 -17.82 -5.24
C ASP A 317 -5.21 -18.75 -4.32
N SER A 318 -5.68 -19.98 -4.13
CA SER A 318 -5.11 -21.01 -3.26
C SER A 318 -4.29 -22.06 -4.02
N SER A 319 -4.06 -21.87 -5.31
CA SER A 319 -3.29 -22.80 -6.15
C SER A 319 -1.91 -23.08 -5.55
N ASP A 320 -1.49 -24.34 -5.60
CA ASP A 320 -0.17 -24.75 -5.14
C ASP A 320 0.87 -24.71 -6.26
N LYS A 321 2.13 -24.97 -5.91
CA LYS A 321 3.24 -25.05 -6.86
C LYS A 321 2.98 -26.03 -8.02
N ASN A 322 2.31 -27.15 -7.79
CA ASN A 322 2.07 -28.16 -8.84
C ASN A 322 1.04 -27.67 -9.87
N ALA A 323 -0.01 -26.98 -9.40
CA ALA A 323 -0.96 -26.32 -10.27
C ALA A 323 -0.27 -25.26 -11.14
N ILE A 324 0.61 -24.45 -10.55
CA ILE A 324 1.39 -23.44 -11.30
C ILE A 324 2.32 -24.10 -12.32
N GLU A 325 3.03 -25.17 -11.97
CA GLU A 325 3.91 -25.88 -12.93
C GLU A 325 3.13 -26.56 -14.06
N THR A 326 1.91 -27.03 -13.80
CA THR A 326 1.01 -27.58 -14.83
C THR A 326 0.56 -26.47 -15.78
N TRP A 327 0.12 -25.35 -15.24
CA TRP A 327 -0.26 -24.17 -16.01
C TRP A 327 0.88 -23.66 -16.88
N LYS A 328 2.11 -23.51 -16.34
CA LYS A 328 3.28 -23.08 -17.13
C LYS A 328 3.54 -23.96 -18.35
N LYS A 329 3.44 -25.28 -18.20
CA LYS A 329 3.67 -26.25 -19.30
C LYS A 329 2.66 -26.09 -20.43
N SER A 330 1.46 -25.63 -20.14
CA SER A 330 0.42 -25.41 -21.15
C SER A 330 0.70 -24.26 -22.12
N ILE A 331 1.70 -23.41 -21.83
CA ILE A 331 2.00 -22.16 -22.57
C ILE A 331 3.10 -22.36 -23.65
N ALA A 332 3.62 -23.58 -23.84
CA ALA A 332 4.80 -23.83 -24.68
C ALA A 332 4.59 -23.70 -26.20
N ASN A 333 3.39 -23.97 -26.73
CA ASN A 333 3.13 -24.09 -28.18
C ASN A 333 2.59 -22.78 -28.80
N TYR A 334 3.31 -21.67 -28.58
CA TYR A 334 2.84 -20.34 -28.92
C TYR A 334 2.93 -19.97 -30.41
N GLU A 335 3.77 -20.65 -31.20
CA GLU A 335 3.99 -20.30 -32.63
C GLU A 335 2.80 -20.68 -33.53
N ASN A 336 2.02 -21.68 -33.12
CA ASN A 336 0.89 -22.17 -33.90
C ASN A 336 -0.43 -21.63 -33.34
N VAL A 337 -1.13 -20.82 -34.14
CA VAL A 337 -2.42 -20.20 -33.80
C VAL A 337 -3.45 -21.20 -33.27
N SER A 338 -3.45 -22.43 -33.77
CA SER A 338 -4.41 -23.48 -33.37
C SER A 338 -4.15 -24.07 -31.99
N THR A 339 -2.91 -24.02 -31.52
CA THR A 339 -2.49 -24.56 -30.22
C THR A 339 -2.07 -23.48 -29.24
N ASN A 340 -2.00 -22.22 -29.69
CA ASN A 340 -1.56 -21.11 -28.89
C ASN A 340 -2.55 -20.84 -27.74
N LYS A 341 -2.03 -20.94 -26.52
CA LYS A 341 -2.72 -20.61 -25.28
C LYS A 341 -2.12 -19.38 -24.58
N THR A 342 -1.16 -18.68 -25.15
CA THR A 342 -0.61 -17.47 -24.53
C THR A 342 -1.66 -16.36 -24.47
N ALA A 343 -1.53 -15.50 -23.47
CA ALA A 343 -2.17 -14.20 -23.43
C ALA A 343 -1.13 -13.08 -23.63
N LEU A 344 -1.63 -11.92 -24.05
CA LEU A 344 -0.92 -10.66 -23.93
C LEU A 344 -0.64 -10.38 -22.45
N ILE A 345 0.62 -10.10 -22.11
CA ILE A 345 1.05 -9.77 -20.75
C ILE A 345 2.02 -8.56 -20.69
N GLY A 346 2.37 -7.96 -21.82
CA GLY A 346 3.25 -6.80 -21.86
C GLY A 346 3.43 -6.25 -23.26
N PHE A 347 4.11 -5.11 -23.37
CA PHE A 347 4.35 -4.39 -24.62
C PHE A 347 5.84 -4.11 -24.84
N GLY A 348 6.72 -4.92 -24.23
CA GLY A 348 8.16 -4.70 -24.23
C GLY A 348 8.67 -3.76 -23.13
N SER A 349 9.95 -3.40 -23.24
CA SER A 349 10.65 -2.50 -22.31
C SER A 349 10.27 -1.02 -22.50
N ASN A 350 9.50 -0.47 -21.56
CA ASN A 350 8.97 0.90 -21.62
C ASN A 350 7.84 1.10 -22.64
N GLN A 351 7.12 0.03 -22.96
CA GLN A 351 5.93 0.07 -23.83
C GLN A 351 6.22 0.54 -25.26
N GLU A 352 7.42 0.25 -25.77
CA GLU A 352 7.82 0.53 -27.14
C GLU A 352 6.93 -0.16 -28.18
N GLY A 353 6.18 -1.20 -27.76
CA GLY A 353 5.20 -1.88 -28.59
C GLY A 353 3.87 -1.17 -28.78
N LEU A 354 3.71 0.06 -28.27
CA LEU A 354 2.49 0.85 -28.43
C LEU A 354 2.74 2.09 -29.30
N ILE A 355 1.98 2.22 -30.38
CA ILE A 355 1.95 3.42 -31.22
C ILE A 355 0.63 4.15 -30.97
N PRO A 356 0.63 5.44 -30.56
CA PRO A 356 -0.61 6.20 -30.41
C PRO A 356 -1.42 6.22 -31.70
N LEU A 357 -2.75 6.01 -31.63
CA LEU A 357 -3.60 5.86 -32.82
C LEU A 357 -3.52 7.07 -33.76
N TYR A 358 -3.32 8.28 -33.21
CA TYR A 358 -3.18 9.49 -34.02
C TYR A 358 -1.97 9.47 -34.96
N GLU A 359 -0.89 8.74 -34.64
CA GLU A 359 0.29 8.64 -35.52
C GLU A 359 0.00 7.92 -36.83
N LEU A 360 -1.09 7.12 -36.86
CA LEU A 360 -1.58 6.42 -38.04
C LEU A 360 -2.47 7.29 -38.94
N ALA A 361 -2.79 8.52 -38.53
CA ALA A 361 -3.46 9.47 -39.41
C ALA A 361 -2.43 10.17 -40.32
N THR A 362 -2.67 10.11 -41.62
CA THR A 362 -1.85 10.76 -42.66
C THR A 362 -2.13 12.25 -42.69
N ASN A 363 -3.39 12.64 -42.51
CA ASN A 363 -3.78 14.06 -42.45
C ASN A 363 -3.33 14.70 -41.11
N PRO A 364 -2.48 15.76 -41.13
CA PRO A 364 -2.01 16.41 -39.91
C PRO A 364 -3.11 17.01 -39.03
N SER A 365 -4.18 17.57 -39.62
CA SER A 365 -5.31 18.11 -38.87
C SER A 365 -6.08 17.00 -38.16
N ARG A 366 -6.23 15.84 -38.83
CA ARG A 366 -6.88 14.67 -38.24
C ARG A 366 -6.05 14.08 -37.10
N ARG A 367 -4.73 14.05 -37.24
CA ARG A 367 -3.80 13.66 -36.18
C ARG A 367 -4.00 14.52 -34.93
N GLU A 368 -4.03 15.84 -35.11
CA GLU A 368 -4.21 16.76 -33.99
C GLU A 368 -5.61 16.66 -33.34
N GLU A 369 -6.66 16.43 -34.14
CA GLU A 369 -8.01 16.18 -33.65
C GLU A 369 -8.06 14.95 -32.73
N ILE A 370 -7.51 13.82 -33.18
CA ILE A 370 -7.47 12.57 -32.40
C ILE A 370 -6.64 12.76 -31.14
N LYS A 371 -5.46 13.39 -31.26
CA LYS A 371 -4.58 13.67 -30.14
C LYS A 371 -5.26 14.54 -29.08
N THR A 372 -5.93 15.61 -29.49
CA THR A 372 -6.65 16.53 -28.58
C THR A 372 -7.73 15.81 -27.78
N VAL A 373 -8.53 14.96 -28.44
CA VAL A 373 -9.58 14.20 -27.73
C VAL A 373 -8.95 13.19 -26.78
N MET A 374 -7.91 12.49 -27.20
CA MET A 374 -7.23 11.50 -26.36
C MET A 374 -6.56 12.12 -25.13
N GLU A 375 -6.06 13.35 -25.25
CA GLU A 375 -5.46 14.13 -24.15
C GLU A 375 -6.49 14.92 -23.31
N SER A 376 -7.79 14.87 -23.66
CA SER A 376 -8.83 15.61 -22.94
C SER A 376 -9.44 14.82 -21.78
N ASP A 377 -9.77 15.52 -20.68
CA ASP A 377 -10.39 14.92 -19.48
C ASP A 377 -11.74 14.26 -19.80
N GLY A 378 -12.50 14.80 -20.75
CA GLY A 378 -13.83 14.29 -21.14
C GLY A 378 -13.83 12.95 -21.92
N PHE A 379 -12.67 12.39 -22.22
CA PHE A 379 -12.55 11.01 -22.73
C PHE A 379 -12.37 9.98 -21.60
N VAL A 380 -11.90 10.43 -20.43
CA VAL A 380 -11.79 9.61 -19.23
C VAL A 380 -13.16 9.45 -18.59
N THR A 381 -13.62 8.22 -18.41
CA THR A 381 -14.93 7.93 -17.80
C THR A 381 -14.83 7.41 -16.37
N VAL A 382 -13.63 7.02 -15.92
CA VAL A 382 -13.39 6.49 -14.58
C VAL A 382 -12.75 7.57 -13.73
N GLU A 383 -13.54 8.13 -12.82
CA GLU A 383 -13.08 9.03 -11.79
C GLU A 383 -13.08 8.33 -10.44
N TYR A 384 -12.01 8.52 -9.68
CA TYR A 384 -11.90 8.09 -8.30
C TYR A 384 -11.95 9.31 -7.40
N GLU A 385 -12.70 9.22 -6.30
CA GLU A 385 -12.60 10.21 -5.25
C GLU A 385 -11.17 10.20 -4.72
N ASP A 386 -10.51 11.37 -4.76
CA ASP A 386 -9.22 11.53 -4.12
C ASP A 386 -9.40 11.34 -2.60
N LYS A 387 -8.44 10.66 -1.97
CA LYS A 387 -8.47 10.56 -0.52
C LYS A 387 -8.23 11.94 0.08
N ASN A 388 -8.68 12.12 1.31
CA ASN A 388 -8.32 13.29 2.08
C ASN A 388 -6.80 13.26 2.33
N ASN A 389 -6.05 13.99 1.51
CA ASN A 389 -4.60 14.08 1.63
C ASN A 389 -4.24 15.24 2.56
N TYR A 390 -3.87 14.92 3.79
CA TYR A 390 -3.51 15.91 4.80
C TYR A 390 -2.01 16.19 4.77
N ARG A 391 -1.63 17.45 4.53
CA ARG A 391 -0.22 17.86 4.60
C ARG A 391 0.24 17.87 6.05
N ILE A 392 1.36 17.21 6.33
CA ILE A 392 2.02 17.17 7.63
C ILE A 392 3.42 17.75 7.46
N GLU A 393 3.69 18.87 8.10
CA GLU A 393 5.06 19.37 8.27
C GLU A 393 5.66 18.68 9.49
N VAL A 394 6.75 17.93 9.30
CA VAL A 394 7.37 17.16 10.38
C VAL A 394 7.80 18.13 11.50
N PRO A 395 7.22 18.02 12.71
CA PRO A 395 7.48 18.99 13.76
C PRO A 395 8.86 18.80 14.37
N THR A 396 9.42 19.89 14.88
CA THR A 396 10.57 19.85 15.77
C THR A 396 10.15 19.56 17.21
N PHE A 397 11.04 18.96 17.99
CA PHE A 397 10.83 18.68 19.40
C PHE A 397 11.90 19.39 20.23
N SER A 398 11.48 19.88 21.39
CA SER A 398 12.38 20.48 22.36
C SER A 398 13.10 19.39 23.14
N ASP A 399 14.37 19.64 23.43
CA ASP A 399 15.15 18.85 24.38
C ASP A 399 14.89 19.26 25.84
N SER A 400 13.96 20.17 26.13
CA SER A 400 13.59 20.46 27.53
C SER A 400 12.87 19.27 28.14
N ALA A 401 13.19 18.90 29.39
CA ALA A 401 12.55 17.81 30.12
C ALA A 401 11.05 18.02 30.39
N SER A 402 10.61 19.29 30.45
CA SER A 402 9.21 19.68 30.67
C SER A 402 8.35 19.62 29.41
N GLU A 403 8.94 19.45 28.23
CA GLU A 403 8.22 19.45 26.97
C GLU A 403 7.78 18.03 26.58
N THR A 404 6.68 17.91 25.85
CA THR A 404 6.23 16.60 25.37
C THR A 404 7.02 16.14 24.15
N LEU A 405 7.21 14.82 24.04
CA LEU A 405 7.78 14.14 22.88
C LEU A 405 6.70 13.51 22.00
N VAL A 406 5.43 13.87 22.23
CA VAL A 406 4.27 13.41 21.45
C VAL A 406 3.47 14.63 21.01
N LYS A 407 3.17 14.71 19.71
CA LYS A 407 2.37 15.79 19.13
C LYS A 407 1.24 15.22 18.27
N ASP A 408 0.04 15.76 18.42
CA ASP A 408 -1.11 15.38 17.60
C ASP A 408 -1.23 16.31 16.40
N VAL A 409 -1.45 15.71 15.24
CA VAL A 409 -1.79 16.39 14.00
C VAL A 409 -3.30 16.37 13.84
N LYS A 410 -3.91 17.54 13.68
CA LYS A 410 -5.35 17.69 13.56
C LYS A 410 -5.76 18.29 12.23
N ASP A 411 -6.92 17.85 11.74
CA ASP A 411 -7.59 18.48 10.62
C ASP A 411 -8.37 19.73 11.03
N ASN A 412 -8.96 20.43 10.05
CA ASN A 412 -9.78 21.63 10.26
C ASN A 412 -11.04 21.38 11.11
N SER A 413 -11.45 20.12 11.29
CA SER A 413 -12.56 19.72 12.16
C SER A 413 -12.09 19.36 13.58
N ASN A 414 -10.81 19.63 13.91
CA ASN A 414 -10.18 19.33 15.19
C ASN A 414 -10.12 17.81 15.51
N ARG A 415 -10.24 16.95 14.48
CA ARG A 415 -10.05 15.50 14.59
C ARG A 415 -8.56 15.20 14.53
N VAL A 416 -8.05 14.37 15.45
CA VAL A 416 -6.68 13.85 15.40
C VAL A 416 -6.60 12.81 14.29
N ILE A 417 -5.76 13.08 13.28
CA ILE A 417 -5.56 12.21 12.11
C ILE A 417 -4.22 11.47 12.15
N ALA A 418 -3.25 12.00 12.89
CA ALA A 418 -1.97 11.37 13.15
C ALA A 418 -1.37 11.86 14.46
N THR A 419 -0.46 11.07 15.02
CA THR A 419 0.35 11.41 16.18
C THR A 419 1.82 11.25 15.80
N VAL A 420 2.60 12.32 15.96
CA VAL A 420 4.05 12.32 15.75
C VAL A 420 4.74 12.08 17.08
N CYS A 421 5.57 11.05 17.13
CA CYS A 421 6.35 10.68 18.30
C CYS A 421 7.84 10.92 18.04
N ASN A 422 8.51 11.67 18.91
CA ASN A 422 9.97 11.68 18.98
C ASN A 422 10.40 10.55 19.91
N GLU A 423 10.74 9.40 19.34
CA GLU A 423 10.94 8.16 20.08
C GLU A 423 12.31 7.54 19.83
N PHE A 424 12.76 6.71 20.76
CA PHE A 424 14.07 6.07 20.69
C PHE A 424 13.96 4.69 20.05
N ILE A 425 14.54 4.54 18.86
CA ILE A 425 14.54 3.29 18.09
C ILE A 425 15.99 2.93 17.75
N PRO A 426 16.65 2.07 18.56
CA PRO A 426 18.06 1.73 18.37
C PRO A 426 18.39 1.16 16.98
N GLU A 427 17.45 0.44 16.36
CA GLU A 427 17.58 -0.10 15.01
C GLU A 427 17.66 0.98 13.92
N ILE A 428 17.14 2.18 14.17
CA ILE A 428 17.19 3.31 13.24
C ILE A 428 18.31 4.27 13.60
N ASN A 429 18.45 4.59 14.89
CA ASN A 429 19.49 5.46 15.39
C ASN A 429 19.82 5.08 16.85
N PRO A 430 21.01 4.52 17.13
CA PRO A 430 21.38 4.10 18.47
C PRO A 430 21.74 5.27 19.41
N ALA A 431 21.92 6.49 18.88
CA ALA A 431 22.40 7.63 19.64
C ALA A 431 21.32 8.67 19.98
N LYS A 432 20.29 8.80 19.14
CA LYS A 432 19.28 9.86 19.25
C LYS A 432 17.88 9.34 18.95
N ARG A 433 16.88 10.02 19.50
CA ARG A 433 15.48 9.84 19.13
C ARG A 433 15.22 10.28 17.69
N VAL A 434 14.23 9.66 17.07
CA VAL A 434 13.76 9.95 15.72
C VAL A 434 12.28 10.27 15.72
N ASN A 435 11.84 11.04 14.75
CA ASN A 435 10.42 11.32 14.56
C ASN A 435 9.76 10.15 13.80
N VAL A 436 8.62 9.68 14.28
CA VAL A 436 7.79 8.72 13.57
C VAL A 436 6.34 9.21 13.58
N ILE A 437 5.71 9.17 12.42
CA ILE A 437 4.35 9.63 12.21
C ILE A 437 3.42 8.42 12.22
N TYR A 438 2.52 8.34 13.19
CA TYR A 438 1.53 7.27 13.29
C TYR A 438 0.14 7.77 12.90
N PRO A 439 -0.52 7.17 11.90
CA PRO A 439 -1.92 7.47 11.61
C PRO A 439 -2.84 7.16 12.79
N VAL A 440 -3.94 7.89 12.90
CA VAL A 440 -4.97 7.68 13.91
C VAL A 440 -6.28 7.32 13.23
N ALA A 441 -6.85 6.17 13.60
CA ALA A 441 -8.15 5.72 13.12
C ALA A 441 -9.12 5.57 14.30
N SER A 442 -10.27 6.24 14.21
CA SER A 442 -11.30 6.22 15.26
C SER A 442 -10.77 6.52 16.68
N GLY A 443 -9.80 7.44 16.80
CA GLY A 443 -9.17 7.81 18.06
C GLY A 443 -8.06 6.87 18.56
N LYS A 444 -7.79 5.78 17.84
CA LYS A 444 -6.71 4.82 18.14
C LYS A 444 -5.49 5.11 17.27
N ILE A 445 -4.32 5.17 17.91
CA ILE A 445 -3.03 5.30 17.21
C ILE A 445 -2.68 3.94 16.59
N LEU A 446 -2.42 3.91 15.29
CA LEU A 446 -2.08 2.69 14.55
C LEU A 446 -0.57 2.43 14.67
N MET A 447 -0.15 1.85 15.79
CA MET A 447 1.27 1.58 16.11
C MET A 447 1.97 0.65 15.09
N HIS A 448 1.21 -0.11 14.32
CA HIS A 448 1.70 -0.97 13.24
C HIS A 448 1.93 -0.25 11.90
N ALA A 449 1.55 1.02 11.78
CA ALA A 449 1.56 1.80 10.54
C ALA A 449 2.38 3.10 10.64
N GLY A 450 3.45 3.11 11.43
CA GLY A 450 4.32 4.28 11.58
C GLY A 450 5.15 4.56 10.32
N PHE A 451 5.36 5.84 10.02
CA PHE A 451 6.25 6.32 8.96
C PHE A 451 7.43 7.10 9.56
N PHE A 452 8.64 6.60 9.34
CA PHE A 452 9.88 7.30 9.68
C PHE A 452 10.36 8.11 8.45
N PRO A 453 10.56 9.44 8.57
CA PRO A 453 10.80 10.35 7.44
C PRO A 453 12.24 10.38 6.91
N GLY A 454 13.14 9.56 7.44
CA GLY A 454 14.54 9.56 7.02
C GLY A 454 15.37 10.74 7.56
N TYR A 455 16.68 10.60 7.40
CA TYR A 455 17.68 11.66 7.57
C TYR A 455 18.87 11.36 6.65
N GLU A 456 19.84 12.27 6.57
CA GLU A 456 21.03 12.07 5.73
C GLU A 456 21.75 10.75 6.06
N GLY A 457 21.81 9.83 5.10
CA GLY A 457 22.41 8.49 5.29
C GLY A 457 21.48 7.45 5.92
N ARG A 458 20.19 7.74 6.10
CA ARG A 458 19.16 6.76 6.48
C ARG A 458 17.85 7.05 5.77
N ARG A 459 17.47 6.15 4.85
CA ARG A 459 16.21 6.22 4.10
C ARG A 459 14.97 6.14 4.99
N PRO A 460 13.84 6.71 4.54
CA PRO A 460 12.55 6.47 5.15
C PRO A 460 12.21 4.98 5.31
N ALA A 461 11.44 4.66 6.34
CA ALA A 461 11.03 3.28 6.62
C ALA A 461 9.64 3.21 7.26
N ARG A 462 8.94 2.09 7.05
CA ARG A 462 7.75 1.71 7.81
C ARG A 462 8.19 1.16 9.16
N ILE A 463 7.60 1.68 10.22
CA ILE A 463 7.82 1.30 11.61
C ILE A 463 6.56 0.60 12.11
N SER A 464 6.66 -0.70 12.38
CA SER A 464 5.52 -1.52 12.80
C SER A 464 5.78 -2.11 14.20
N TRP A 465 5.10 -1.57 15.20
CA TRP A 465 5.14 -2.07 16.57
C TRP A 465 4.01 -3.06 16.83
N ASN A 466 4.35 -4.18 17.50
CA ASN A 466 3.40 -5.12 18.08
C ASN A 466 3.75 -5.33 19.55
N GLY A 467 3.15 -4.50 20.41
CA GLY A 467 3.59 -4.35 21.80
C GLY A 467 5.02 -3.84 21.86
N SER A 468 5.90 -4.62 22.47
CA SER A 468 7.35 -4.34 22.59
C SER A 468 8.19 -4.77 21.38
N ASN A 469 7.62 -5.53 20.44
CA ASN A 469 8.35 -6.03 19.30
C ASN A 469 8.26 -5.08 18.10
N LEU A 470 9.35 -4.97 17.34
CA LEU A 470 9.51 -4.03 16.23
C LEU A 470 9.83 -4.76 14.93
N LYS A 471 9.17 -4.31 13.85
CA LYS A 471 9.58 -4.54 12.46
C LYS A 471 9.87 -3.20 11.79
N VAL A 472 11.01 -3.11 11.11
CA VAL A 472 11.40 -1.98 10.26
C VAL A 472 11.47 -2.47 8.82
N VAL A 473 10.79 -1.79 7.90
CA VAL A 473 10.83 -2.09 6.46
C VAL A 473 11.17 -0.82 5.70
N ASP A 474 12.30 -0.81 5.00
CA ASP A 474 12.75 0.36 4.25
C ASP A 474 11.89 0.61 3.00
N TYR A 475 11.65 1.88 2.68
CA TYR A 475 11.03 2.27 1.43
C TYR A 475 12.10 2.38 0.33
N GLU A 476 12.36 1.28 -0.38
CA GLU A 476 13.43 1.17 -1.40
C GLU A 476 13.37 2.23 -2.51
N GLY A 477 12.18 2.79 -2.78
CA GLY A 477 11.99 3.85 -3.77
C GLY A 477 12.34 5.26 -3.29
N LEU A 478 12.70 5.44 -2.02
CA LEU A 478 13.00 6.74 -1.42
C LEU A 478 14.50 6.89 -1.12
N GLU A 479 14.98 8.13 -1.24
CA GLU A 479 16.40 8.46 -1.05
C GLU A 479 16.77 8.50 0.46
N GLU A 480 18.07 8.33 0.74
CA GLU A 480 18.65 8.43 2.09
C GLU A 480 18.79 9.89 2.56
N LYS A 481 17.66 10.57 2.70
CA LYS A 481 17.57 11.96 3.15
C LYS A 481 16.38 12.21 4.05
N SER A 482 16.32 13.40 4.63
CA SER A 482 15.17 13.82 5.44
C SER A 482 14.04 14.40 4.59
N TYR A 483 12.81 13.95 4.85
CA TYR A 483 11.59 14.49 4.24
C TYR A 483 10.79 15.27 5.29
N THR A 484 10.63 16.58 5.07
CA THR A 484 9.99 17.49 6.04
C THR A 484 8.52 17.77 5.75
N ASN A 485 8.10 17.67 4.49
CA ASN A 485 6.70 17.78 4.09
C ASN A 485 6.20 16.41 3.66
N LEU A 486 5.21 15.91 4.39
CA LEU A 486 4.60 14.60 4.16
C LEU A 486 3.11 14.78 3.89
N TYR A 487 2.49 13.75 3.33
CA TYR A 487 1.06 13.72 3.05
C TYR A 487 0.46 12.44 3.59
N LEU A 488 -0.57 12.56 4.41
CA LEU A 488 -1.33 11.43 4.95
C LEU A 488 -2.61 11.25 4.12
N GLY A 489 -2.64 10.19 3.33
CA GLY A 489 -3.82 9.73 2.59
C GLY A 489 -4.45 8.53 3.29
N GLY A 490 -5.46 8.76 4.13
CA GLY A 490 -6.00 7.69 4.97
C GLY A 490 -5.03 7.28 6.08
N VAL A 491 -4.46 6.07 5.98
CA VAL A 491 -3.43 5.54 6.90
C VAL A 491 -2.03 5.51 6.29
N THR A 492 -1.87 5.90 5.02
CA THR A 492 -0.59 5.84 4.33
C THR A 492 0.04 7.22 4.30
N VAL A 493 1.33 7.28 4.64
CA VAL A 493 2.12 8.51 4.58
C VAL A 493 3.00 8.45 3.33
N SER A 494 2.95 9.50 2.51
CA SER A 494 3.79 9.68 1.33
C SER A 494 4.64 10.95 1.46
N THR A 495 5.73 11.01 0.68
CA THR A 495 6.64 12.16 0.61
C THR A 495 6.25 13.17 -0.47
N GLN A 496 5.29 12.81 -1.33
CA GLN A 496 4.79 13.63 -2.42
C GLN A 496 3.34 13.23 -2.74
N LEU A 497 2.60 14.16 -3.33
CA LEU A 497 1.32 13.88 -3.95
C LEU A 497 1.52 13.62 -5.44
N ASN A 498 0.63 12.82 -6.00
CA ASN A 498 0.61 12.57 -7.43
C ASN A 498 -0.31 13.59 -8.12
N GLY A 499 0.12 14.12 -9.27
CA GLY A 499 -0.75 14.86 -10.19
C GLY A 499 -1.62 15.95 -9.56
N GLU A 500 -2.94 15.87 -9.82
CA GLU A 500 -3.97 16.85 -9.46
C GLU A 500 -4.53 16.70 -8.03
N GLN A 501 -3.91 15.85 -7.20
CA GLN A 501 -4.41 15.59 -5.85
C GLN A 501 -4.45 16.88 -5.01
N SER A 502 -5.58 17.07 -4.33
CA SER A 502 -5.80 18.26 -3.50
C SER A 502 -5.29 18.02 -2.08
N THR A 503 -4.69 19.05 -1.48
CA THR A 503 -4.17 18.95 -0.11
C THR A 503 -5.01 19.71 0.90
N LYS A 504 -5.21 19.09 2.06
CA LYS A 504 -5.83 19.70 3.25
C LYS A 504 -4.75 20.11 4.22
N GLN A 505 -4.84 21.33 4.72
CA GLN A 505 -3.92 21.82 5.76
C GLN A 505 -4.23 21.15 7.11
N THR A 506 -3.21 21.09 7.95
CA THR A 506 -3.30 20.56 9.31
C THR A 506 -2.67 21.52 10.30
N THR A 507 -2.99 21.32 11.57
CA THR A 507 -2.34 22.01 12.69
C THR A 507 -1.77 20.99 13.66
N ILE A 508 -0.62 21.32 14.27
CA ILE A 508 0.11 20.43 15.18
C ILE A 508 0.00 20.96 16.59
N TYR A 509 -0.33 20.09 17.55
CA TYR A 509 -0.49 20.41 18.96
C TYR A 509 0.39 19.51 19.82
N ASN A 510 0.98 20.10 20.87
CA ASN A 510 1.63 19.32 21.92
C ASN A 510 0.59 18.46 22.65
N SER A 511 0.85 17.16 22.74
CA SER A 511 -0.01 16.20 23.44
C SER A 511 0.45 16.03 24.87
N TYR A 512 -0.48 16.16 25.82
CA TYR A 512 -0.26 16.02 27.24
C TYR A 512 -1.29 15.09 27.85
N LEU A 513 -0.95 14.46 28.97
CA LEU A 513 -1.98 14.04 29.93
C LEU A 513 -2.37 15.29 30.73
N ASN A 514 -3.60 15.75 30.56
CA ASN A 514 -4.16 16.78 31.44
C ASN A 514 -4.79 16.10 32.65
N ALA A 515 -4.21 16.29 33.83
CA ALA A 515 -4.70 15.71 35.07
C ALA A 515 -4.40 16.60 36.28
N VAL A 516 -5.07 16.33 37.39
CA VAL A 516 -4.83 17.03 38.66
C VAL A 516 -3.44 16.69 39.17
N HIS A 517 -2.69 17.71 39.59
CA HIS A 517 -1.42 17.56 40.28
C HIS A 517 -1.55 17.98 41.75
N PHE A 518 -0.63 17.55 42.60
CA PHE A 518 -0.77 17.74 44.05
C PHE A 518 -0.80 19.21 44.49
N ASN A 519 -0.14 20.10 43.73
CA ASN A 519 -0.08 21.54 43.99
C ASN A 519 -0.90 22.38 42.98
N GLU A 520 -1.48 21.75 41.96
CA GLU A 520 -2.12 22.44 40.82
C GLU A 520 -3.42 21.74 40.43
N ALA A 521 -4.48 22.53 40.19
CA ALA A 521 -5.78 21.99 39.79
C ALA A 521 -5.75 21.32 38.41
N TYR A 522 -4.85 21.76 37.52
CA TYR A 522 -4.65 21.23 36.18
C TYR A 522 -3.17 21.26 35.84
N HIS A 523 -2.62 20.10 35.47
CA HIS A 523 -1.23 19.95 35.08
C HIS A 523 -1.13 19.21 33.76
N ASN A 524 -0.21 19.65 32.90
CA ASN A 524 0.04 19.08 31.59
C ASN A 524 1.25 18.17 31.67
N TYR A 525 1.03 16.91 32.04
CA TYR A 525 2.10 15.92 32.10
C TYR A 525 2.62 15.65 30.67
N PRO A 526 3.91 15.94 30.37
CA PRO A 526 4.52 15.66 29.08
C PRO A 526 4.51 14.16 28.80
N LEU A 527 4.47 13.79 27.53
CA LEU A 527 4.34 12.40 27.09
C LEU A 527 5.58 11.94 26.33
N VAL A 528 5.82 10.64 26.33
CA VAL A 528 6.84 9.98 25.50
C VAL A 528 6.32 8.63 25.02
N LYS A 529 6.71 8.22 23.81
CA LYS A 529 6.42 6.87 23.31
C LYS A 529 7.61 5.96 23.60
N ILE A 530 7.34 4.82 24.21
CA ILE A 530 8.31 3.73 24.40
C ILE A 530 7.63 2.46 23.91
N PHE A 531 8.18 1.87 22.84
CA PHE A 531 7.57 0.77 22.10
C PHE A 531 6.14 1.10 21.65
N GLY A 532 5.20 0.15 21.69
CA GLY A 532 3.81 0.38 21.36
C GLY A 532 3.03 1.30 22.30
N ASP A 533 3.59 1.78 23.41
CA ASP A 533 2.85 2.49 24.46
C ASP A 533 3.25 3.96 24.63
N ILE A 534 2.27 4.78 25.03
CA ILE A 534 2.48 6.18 25.41
C ILE A 534 2.59 6.26 26.94
N TRP A 535 3.69 6.82 27.42
CA TRP A 535 4.02 7.00 28.82
C TRP A 535 3.94 8.47 29.20
N THR A 536 3.68 8.76 30.48
CA THR A 536 4.09 10.05 31.03
C THR A 536 5.61 10.13 30.96
N ARG A 537 6.15 11.30 30.61
CA ARG A 537 7.59 11.59 30.53
C ARG A 537 8.14 11.91 31.92
N GLU A 538 7.35 12.60 32.72
CA GLU A 538 7.60 12.83 34.14
C GLU A 538 6.70 11.95 35.04
N ASP A 539 6.92 12.11 36.34
CA ASP A 539 6.24 11.38 37.40
C ASP A 539 4.84 11.92 37.68
N TYR A 540 3.83 11.05 37.68
CA TYR A 540 2.47 11.40 38.02
C TYR A 540 2.31 11.55 39.53
N LYS A 541 1.77 12.70 39.94
CA LYS A 541 1.59 13.09 41.35
C LYS A 541 0.25 13.79 41.54
N SER A 542 -0.78 13.05 41.90
CA SER A 542 -2.10 13.58 42.27
C SER A 542 -2.50 13.31 43.71
N ASN A 543 -3.12 14.32 44.34
CA ASN A 543 -3.82 14.21 45.62
C ASN A 543 -5.31 13.86 45.44
N LYS A 544 -5.71 13.49 44.21
CA LYS A 544 -7.07 13.10 43.84
C LYS A 544 -7.04 11.79 43.04
N TYR A 545 -8.12 11.04 43.13
CA TYR A 545 -8.41 9.94 42.22
C TYR A 545 -8.62 10.49 40.80
N GLY A 546 -8.59 9.60 39.81
CA GLY A 546 -8.75 9.95 38.39
C GLY A 546 -10.10 10.61 38.06
N ASP A 547 -11.11 10.43 38.90
CA ASP A 547 -12.42 11.10 38.81
C ASP A 547 -12.44 12.50 39.44
N GLY A 548 -11.32 12.94 40.02
CA GLY A 548 -11.18 14.22 40.69
C GLY A 548 -11.65 14.22 42.15
N THR A 549 -12.05 13.10 42.72
CA THR A 549 -12.35 13.00 44.15
C THR A 549 -11.05 13.06 44.95
N ALA A 550 -11.04 13.86 46.04
CA ALA A 550 -9.85 13.96 46.89
C ALA A 550 -9.49 12.57 47.45
N ILE A 551 -8.20 12.23 47.42
CA ILE A 551 -7.69 11.05 48.12
C ILE A 551 -7.77 11.36 49.61
N LYS A 552 -8.90 11.02 50.23
CA LYS A 552 -9.16 11.22 51.66
C LYS A 552 -8.31 10.31 52.55
N ASP A 553 -7.60 9.36 51.95
CA ASP A 553 -6.81 8.31 52.60
C ASP A 553 -5.50 8.77 53.24
N ILE A 554 -5.21 10.07 53.34
CA ILE A 554 -4.30 10.55 54.39
C ILE A 554 -4.89 10.22 55.78
N ALA A 555 -6.23 10.21 55.91
CA ALA A 555 -6.94 10.02 57.16
C ALA A 555 -7.34 8.56 57.48
N ASN A 556 -7.48 7.65 56.51
CA ASN A 556 -7.71 6.21 56.79
C ASN A 556 -6.41 5.39 56.96
N ILE A 557 -5.25 6.01 56.70
CA ILE A 557 -3.96 5.53 57.21
C ILE A 557 -3.84 5.78 58.73
N LEU A 558 -4.67 6.66 59.29
CA LEU A 558 -4.84 6.83 60.72
C LEU A 558 -5.83 5.77 61.22
N ASP A 559 -5.36 4.57 61.51
CA ASP A 559 -5.85 3.98 62.75
C ASP A 559 -5.34 4.92 63.86
N ALA A 560 -6.17 5.91 64.20
CA ALA A 560 -5.83 7.16 64.88
C ALA A 560 -5.49 6.96 66.37
N SER A 561 -4.65 5.97 66.68
CA SER A 561 -4.11 5.74 68.01
C SER A 561 -2.68 6.26 68.17
N LYS A 562 -1.91 6.49 67.10
CA LYS A 562 -0.47 6.86 67.19
C LYS A 562 -0.15 8.24 66.60
N ARG A 563 0.06 9.22 67.49
CA ARG A 563 0.35 10.65 67.22
C ARG A 563 1.59 10.89 66.34
N CYS A 564 2.50 9.92 66.29
CA CYS A 564 3.78 9.99 65.57
C CYS A 564 3.66 10.04 64.05
N PHE A 565 2.56 9.57 63.48
CA PHE A 565 2.35 9.58 62.03
C PHE A 565 1.95 10.97 61.51
N ILE A 566 1.26 11.76 62.33
CA ILE A 566 0.79 13.12 61.98
C ILE A 566 1.96 14.09 61.90
N ASP A 567 2.80 14.15 62.93
CA ASP A 567 4.01 15.00 62.93
C ASP A 567 5.00 14.60 61.82
N TYR A 568 4.98 13.34 61.41
CA TYR A 568 5.85 12.80 60.39
C TYR A 568 5.34 13.05 58.96
N LEU A 569 4.03 12.88 58.70
CA LEU A 569 3.41 13.35 57.46
C LEU A 569 3.62 14.85 57.28
N ILE A 570 3.55 15.65 58.36
CA ILE A 570 3.88 17.08 58.34
C ILE A 570 5.36 17.32 57.96
N LYS A 571 6.28 16.45 58.36
CA LYS A 571 7.69 16.50 57.91
C LYS A 571 7.87 16.06 56.46
N ALA A 572 7.18 15.01 55.99
CA ALA A 572 7.17 14.66 54.56
C ALA A 572 6.57 15.80 53.71
N CYS A 573 5.53 16.48 54.21
CA CYS A 573 4.97 17.71 53.64
C CYS A 573 5.94 18.90 53.65
N SER A 574 6.93 18.93 54.55
CA SER A 574 7.95 20.00 54.59
C SER A 574 9.04 19.87 53.51
N TYR A 575 9.03 18.79 52.72
CA TYR A 575 9.96 18.55 51.60
C TYR A 575 9.29 18.62 50.22
N GLU A 576 8.15 19.30 50.10
CA GLU A 576 7.36 19.45 48.86
C GLU A 576 6.82 18.14 48.24
N SER A 577 7.21 16.97 48.74
CA SER A 577 6.65 15.66 48.39
C SER A 577 5.38 15.39 49.20
N ASN A 578 4.26 16.01 48.81
CA ASN A 578 3.01 15.95 49.58
C ASN A 578 2.29 14.59 49.55
N LEU A 579 2.84 13.55 48.92
CA LEU A 579 2.10 12.33 48.60
C LEU A 579 2.93 11.06 48.82
N LEU A 580 2.32 10.11 49.53
CA LEU A 580 2.85 8.77 49.77
C LEU A 580 1.87 7.75 49.17
N TYR A 581 2.24 7.17 48.04
CA TYR A 581 1.46 6.11 47.39
C TYR A 581 1.81 4.76 47.99
N ARG A 582 0.82 4.11 48.61
CA ARG A 582 0.89 2.71 49.07
C ARG A 582 0.36 1.76 48.00
N ARG A 583 0.71 0.48 48.10
CA ARG A 583 0.27 -0.57 47.16
C ARG A 583 -1.25 -0.67 47.03
N SER A 584 -2.00 -0.45 48.11
CA SER A 584 -3.45 -0.53 48.11
C SER A 584 -4.10 0.57 47.26
N LEU A 585 -3.54 1.78 47.30
CA LEU A 585 -4.05 2.94 46.56
C LEU A 585 -3.76 2.81 45.07
N VAL A 586 -2.54 2.40 44.70
CA VAL A 586 -2.16 2.22 43.29
C VAL A 586 -2.89 1.08 42.60
N LYS A 587 -3.39 0.09 43.37
CA LYS A 587 -4.23 -0.99 42.86
C LYS A 587 -5.70 -0.61 42.73
N ASP A 588 -6.11 0.55 43.23
CA ASP A 588 -7.47 1.04 43.07
C ASP A 588 -7.72 1.42 41.61
N VAL A 589 -8.79 0.87 41.03
CA VAL A 589 -9.18 1.10 39.63
C VAL A 589 -9.49 2.58 39.36
N GLY A 590 -9.89 3.33 40.39
CA GLY A 590 -10.18 4.77 40.29
C GLY A 590 -8.96 5.67 40.48
N PHE A 591 -7.79 5.15 40.83
CA PHE A 591 -6.64 5.99 41.21
C PHE A 591 -6.13 6.88 40.08
N VAL A 592 -6.09 6.36 38.85
CA VAL A 592 -5.51 7.05 37.71
C VAL A 592 -6.59 7.61 36.77
N PRO A 593 -6.29 8.65 35.96
CA PRO A 593 -7.24 9.20 35.00
C PRO A 593 -7.80 8.16 34.03
N SER A 594 -9.04 8.36 33.58
CA SER A 594 -9.67 7.47 32.59
C SER A 594 -8.81 7.34 31.32
N GLY A 595 -8.66 6.11 30.83
CA GLY A 595 -7.79 5.79 29.70
C GLY A 595 -6.30 5.63 30.05
N TRP A 596 -5.91 5.75 31.33
CA TRP A 596 -4.55 5.51 31.80
C TRP A 596 -4.49 4.34 32.79
N GLN A 597 -3.30 3.79 32.99
CA GLN A 597 -3.02 2.74 33.97
C GLN A 597 -1.59 2.83 34.49
N ILE A 598 -1.35 2.25 35.66
CA ILE A 598 0.01 2.03 36.15
C ILE A 598 0.63 0.88 35.34
N PRO A 599 1.88 1.02 34.87
CA PRO A 599 2.56 -0.05 34.12
C PRO A 599 2.71 -1.33 34.95
N SER A 600 2.67 -2.47 34.27
CA SER A 600 3.00 -3.78 34.86
C SER A 600 4.51 -4.04 34.86
N SER A 601 4.94 -5.04 35.62
CA SER A 601 6.31 -5.55 35.61
C SER A 601 6.76 -5.99 34.21
N THR A 602 5.84 -6.46 33.36
CA THR A 602 6.13 -6.87 31.98
C THR A 602 6.66 -5.72 31.14
N HIS A 603 5.99 -4.56 31.13
CA HIS A 603 6.42 -3.40 30.34
C HIS A 603 7.87 -3.01 30.65
N TYR A 604 8.20 -3.02 31.92
CA TYR A 604 9.52 -2.71 32.43
C TYR A 604 10.58 -3.76 32.06
N LYS A 605 10.23 -5.05 32.15
CA LYS A 605 11.11 -6.15 31.73
C LYS A 605 11.37 -6.11 30.23
N GLU A 606 10.39 -5.70 29.42
CA GLU A 606 10.57 -5.50 27.97
C GLU A 606 11.56 -4.37 27.67
N ILE A 607 11.51 -3.27 28.43
CA ILE A 607 12.51 -2.20 28.29
C ILE A 607 13.91 -2.74 28.64
N GLN A 608 14.03 -3.47 29.76
CA GLN A 608 15.29 -4.09 30.15
C GLN A 608 15.83 -5.07 29.08
N ALA A 609 14.95 -5.86 28.47
CA ALA A 609 15.30 -6.79 27.39
C ALA A 609 15.82 -6.06 26.15
N MET A 610 15.17 -4.97 25.73
CA MET A 610 15.62 -4.15 24.61
C MET A 610 16.99 -3.52 24.89
N LEU A 611 17.16 -2.90 26.06
CA LEU A 611 18.44 -2.29 26.44
C LEU A 611 19.57 -3.32 26.45
N THR A 612 19.29 -4.53 26.95
CA THR A 612 20.25 -5.65 26.92
C THR A 612 20.56 -6.09 25.48
N ARG A 613 19.53 -6.28 24.64
CA ARG A 613 19.67 -6.70 23.23
C ARG A 613 20.57 -5.76 22.43
N TYR A 614 20.47 -4.45 22.68
CA TYR A 614 21.25 -3.42 21.99
C TYR A 614 22.51 -2.97 22.75
N ASN A 615 22.88 -3.67 23.84
CA ASN A 615 24.03 -3.37 24.67
C ASN A 615 24.06 -1.89 25.14
N LEU A 616 22.90 -1.38 25.52
CA LEU A 616 22.70 -0.02 26.00
C LEU A 616 22.86 0.03 27.52
N ASN A 617 23.50 1.10 28.01
CA ASN A 617 23.66 1.29 29.45
C ASN A 617 22.30 1.60 30.09
N THR A 618 21.82 0.68 30.92
CA THR A 618 20.53 0.81 31.59
C THR A 618 20.45 2.02 32.52
N GLY A 619 21.53 2.36 33.22
CA GLY A 619 21.57 3.52 34.14
C GLY A 619 21.60 4.87 33.43
N GLN A 620 21.99 4.90 32.14
CA GLN A 620 22.02 6.11 31.32
C GLN A 620 20.84 6.21 30.34
N SER A 621 20.03 5.16 30.24
CA SER A 621 18.86 5.12 29.34
C SER A 621 17.63 5.83 29.93
N PHE A 622 17.65 6.05 31.24
CA PHE A 622 16.66 6.81 32.01
C PHE A 622 17.35 8.00 32.68
N ARG A 623 16.58 9.04 33.00
CA ARG A 623 17.06 10.04 33.94
C ARG A 623 17.01 9.41 35.34
N ASN A 624 18.03 9.68 36.15
CA ASN A 624 18.02 9.25 37.55
C ASN A 624 18.32 10.40 38.51
N ASN A 625 18.93 11.48 38.00
CA ASN A 625 19.30 12.66 38.78
C ASN A 625 18.70 13.92 38.12
N PRO A 626 17.93 14.74 38.85
CA PRO A 626 17.30 15.95 38.31
C PRO A 626 18.33 17.03 37.94
N ASN A 627 19.53 17.00 38.51
CA ASN A 627 20.57 18.01 38.30
C ASN A 627 21.56 17.66 37.18
N VAL A 628 21.48 16.45 36.61
CA VAL A 628 22.34 16.05 35.48
C VAL A 628 21.86 16.75 34.21
N GLN A 629 22.80 17.36 33.48
CA GLN A 629 22.53 17.98 32.19
C GLN A 629 22.37 16.94 31.08
N GLY A 630 21.39 17.14 30.21
CA GLY A 630 21.06 16.22 29.11
C GLY A 630 19.73 15.51 29.32
N ASN A 631 19.31 14.76 28.30
CA ASN A 631 18.07 13.99 28.30
C ASN A 631 18.38 12.50 28.25
N ALA A 632 17.50 11.72 28.86
CA ALA A 632 17.54 10.27 28.73
C ALA A 632 17.25 9.88 27.28
N PRO A 633 17.98 8.92 26.66
CA PRO A 633 17.69 8.42 25.32
C PRO A 633 16.22 8.03 25.14
N LEU A 634 15.64 7.28 26.09
CA LEU A 634 14.23 6.89 26.11
C LEU A 634 13.24 8.06 26.29
N GLY A 635 13.74 9.27 26.52
CA GLY A 635 12.92 10.46 26.81
C GLY A 635 12.22 10.37 28.16
N TYR A 636 12.71 9.51 29.05
CA TYR A 636 12.17 9.30 30.38
C TYR A 636 12.85 10.28 31.37
N GLU A 637 12.15 11.35 31.75
CA GLU A 637 12.71 12.50 32.48
C GLU A 637 12.21 12.63 33.92
N ALA A 638 12.12 11.51 34.62
CA ALA A 638 11.98 11.52 36.07
C ALA A 638 13.22 10.90 36.71
N PRO A 639 13.62 11.33 37.91
CA PRO A 639 12.96 12.32 38.76
C PRO A 639 13.13 13.74 38.23
N THR A 640 12.15 14.60 38.48
CA THR A 640 12.19 16.03 38.13
C THR A 640 12.70 16.89 39.28
N SER A 641 12.74 16.35 40.50
CA SER A 641 13.26 17.00 41.71
C SER A 641 14.12 16.06 42.56
N GLU A 642 15.02 16.62 43.37
CA GLU A 642 15.81 15.84 44.33
C GLU A 642 14.95 15.31 45.50
N HIS A 643 13.73 15.84 45.61
CA HIS A 643 12.72 15.42 46.58
C HIS A 643 11.81 14.28 46.06
N ASP A 644 12.05 13.79 44.84
CA ASP A 644 11.40 12.58 44.34
C ASP A 644 12.01 11.31 44.96
N GLY A 645 11.42 10.16 44.67
CA GLY A 645 11.93 8.85 45.09
C GLY A 645 10.95 8.09 45.99
N TRP A 646 11.47 7.42 47.02
CA TRP A 646 10.68 6.53 47.86
C TRP A 646 11.21 6.35 49.28
N ILE A 647 10.38 5.80 50.16
CA ILE A 647 10.66 5.61 51.58
C ILE A 647 10.42 4.16 51.97
N LYS A 648 11.33 3.63 52.80
CA LYS A 648 11.17 2.34 53.48
C LYS A 648 10.95 2.57 54.97
N ILE A 649 9.89 1.99 55.53
CA ILE A 649 9.74 1.89 56.99
C ILE A 649 10.61 0.73 57.48
N ILE A 650 11.56 1.03 58.38
CA ILE A 650 12.49 0.03 58.93
C ILE A 650 11.93 -0.55 60.23
N ARG A 651 11.35 0.29 61.09
CA ARG A 651 10.88 -0.11 62.42
C ARG A 651 9.81 0.86 62.92
N GLY A 652 8.91 0.43 63.80
CA GLY A 652 7.99 1.35 64.45
C GLY A 652 7.44 0.81 65.77
N ALA A 653 7.62 1.58 66.85
CA ALA A 653 7.17 1.21 68.17
C ALA A 653 6.58 2.41 68.91
N GLY A 654 5.36 2.28 69.46
CA GLY A 654 4.69 3.38 70.17
C GLY A 654 4.60 4.66 69.33
N ASN A 655 5.19 5.77 69.81
CA ASN A 655 5.15 7.07 69.14
C ASN A 655 6.39 7.39 68.28
N TRP A 656 7.12 6.39 67.76
CA TRP A 656 8.24 6.65 66.85
C TRP A 656 8.29 5.61 65.72
N VAL A 657 8.74 6.06 64.54
CA VAL A 657 8.94 5.26 63.33
C VAL A 657 10.32 5.58 62.78
N ASP A 658 11.08 4.55 62.42
CA ASP A 658 12.36 4.66 61.72
C ASP A 658 12.17 4.38 60.24
N ILE A 659 12.84 5.18 59.42
CA ILE A 659 12.60 5.28 57.99
C ILE A 659 13.91 5.47 57.26
N GLN A 660 13.94 4.97 56.03
CA GLN A 660 15.01 5.19 55.10
C GLN A 660 14.49 5.92 53.88
N TYR A 661 15.10 7.07 53.58
CA TYR A 661 14.81 7.84 52.38
C TYR A 661 15.74 7.47 51.24
N TYR A 662 15.13 7.28 50.08
CA TYR A 662 15.81 7.09 48.81
C TYR A 662 15.39 8.25 47.90
N TYR A 663 16.22 9.29 47.88
CA TYR A 663 15.97 10.53 47.14
C TYR A 663 16.26 10.40 45.65
N GLY A 664 15.60 11.25 44.85
CA GLY A 664 15.92 11.49 43.45
C GLY A 664 17.39 11.84 43.29
N GLY A 665 18.08 11.17 42.36
CA GLY A 665 19.53 11.24 42.19
C GLY A 665 20.33 10.12 42.88
N LYS A 666 19.71 9.38 43.81
CA LYS A 666 20.32 8.17 44.39
C LYS A 666 19.66 6.90 43.86
N GLU A 667 18.36 6.77 44.11
CA GLU A 667 17.56 5.65 43.66
C GLU A 667 16.10 6.06 43.58
N ASN A 668 15.51 5.88 42.40
CA ASN A 668 14.09 6.10 42.16
C ASN A 668 13.35 4.79 42.21
N GLY A 669 12.06 4.88 42.50
CA GLY A 669 11.24 3.72 42.77
C GLY A 669 9.81 3.91 42.27
N TYR A 670 9.21 2.85 41.72
CA TYR A 670 7.83 2.92 41.22
C TYR A 670 7.05 1.64 41.51
N TRP A 671 5.77 1.80 41.84
CA TRP A 671 4.81 0.69 41.86
C TRP A 671 4.53 0.17 40.45
N THR A 672 4.29 -1.14 40.38
CA THR A 672 3.62 -1.76 39.23
C THR A 672 2.22 -2.23 39.63
N ASN A 673 1.34 -2.39 38.65
CA ASN A 673 -0.04 -2.84 38.90
C ASN A 673 -0.17 -4.35 39.23
N ASP A 674 0.87 -5.15 38.97
CA ASP A 674 0.89 -6.62 39.08
C ASP A 674 1.72 -7.13 40.27
N GLY A 675 2.00 -6.25 41.25
CA GLY A 675 2.57 -6.65 42.54
C GLY A 675 4.10 -6.69 42.59
N TYR A 676 4.77 -6.07 41.62
CA TYR A 676 6.21 -5.80 41.61
C TYR A 676 6.47 -4.34 41.94
N HIS A 677 7.73 -4.00 42.22
CA HIS A 677 8.22 -2.64 42.10
C HIS A 677 9.36 -2.59 41.09
N VAL A 678 9.68 -1.37 40.76
CA VAL A 678 10.82 -1.01 39.95
C VAL A 678 11.72 -0.11 40.76
N LYS A 679 13.03 -0.38 40.73
CA LYS A 679 14.07 0.51 41.24
C LYS A 679 15.02 0.89 40.13
N MET A 680 15.40 2.17 40.10
CA MET A 680 16.29 2.73 39.10
C MET A 680 17.38 3.53 39.79
N ASN A 681 18.63 3.34 39.39
CA ASN A 681 19.75 4.17 39.80
C ASN A 681 20.79 4.26 38.66
N ASP A 682 21.89 5.00 38.88
CA ASP A 682 22.96 5.18 37.88
C ASP A 682 23.65 3.86 37.50
N SER A 683 23.52 2.81 38.32
CA SER A 683 24.07 1.47 38.04
C SER A 683 23.11 0.61 37.21
N GLY A 684 21.83 0.98 37.13
CA GLY A 684 20.85 0.30 36.29
C GLY A 684 19.46 0.24 36.87
N PHE A 685 18.72 -0.73 36.35
CA PHE A 685 17.28 -0.87 36.50
C PHE A 685 16.93 -2.29 36.98
N ALA A 686 16.07 -2.42 37.99
CA ALA A 686 15.64 -3.70 38.54
C ALA A 686 14.12 -3.78 38.72
N VAL A 687 13.54 -4.92 38.34
CA VAL A 687 12.12 -5.26 38.57
C VAL A 687 12.07 -6.41 39.58
N GLU A 688 11.53 -6.15 40.77
CA GLU A 688 11.57 -7.11 41.88
C GLU A 688 10.15 -7.38 42.39
N PRO A 689 9.83 -8.63 42.78
CA PRO A 689 8.57 -8.92 43.45
C PRO A 689 8.53 -8.23 44.81
N ILE A 690 7.34 -7.84 45.22
CA ILE A 690 7.13 -7.25 46.53
C ILE A 690 6.62 -8.34 47.45
N ASP A 691 7.49 -8.79 48.34
CA ASP A 691 7.12 -9.68 49.42
C ASP A 691 6.06 -8.99 50.31
N ASP A 692 5.05 -9.75 50.76
CA ASP A 692 4.07 -9.28 51.75
C ASP A 692 4.76 -9.22 53.13
N ILE A 693 5.67 -8.27 53.27
CA ILE A 693 6.42 -8.03 54.50
C ILE A 693 5.55 -7.17 55.40
N SER A 694 5.29 -7.67 56.60
CA SER A 694 4.78 -6.88 57.72
C SER A 694 5.91 -6.62 58.71
N ILE A 695 6.06 -5.36 59.13
CA ILE A 695 7.04 -4.95 60.15
C ILE A 695 6.26 -4.35 61.30
N GLU A 696 6.38 -4.92 62.51
CA GLU A 696 5.89 -4.32 63.78
C GLU A 696 4.57 -3.49 63.61
N ASP A 697 3.49 -4.15 63.20
CA ASP A 697 2.13 -3.58 62.95
C ASP A 697 1.88 -2.90 61.58
N PHE A 698 2.88 -2.76 60.71
CA PHE A 698 2.74 -2.12 59.40
C PHE A 698 2.59 -3.15 58.27
N LYS A 699 1.46 -3.10 57.57
CA LYS A 699 1.29 -3.78 56.27
C LYS A 699 1.85 -2.86 55.18
N ASP A 700 2.76 -3.39 54.34
CA ASP A 700 3.37 -2.69 53.21
C ASP A 700 4.31 -1.52 53.62
N PRO A 701 5.55 -1.82 54.04
CA PRO A 701 6.50 -0.82 54.55
C PRO A 701 7.10 0.09 53.46
N PHE A 702 6.81 -0.18 52.19
CA PHE A 702 7.30 0.59 51.05
C PHE A 702 6.29 1.66 50.68
N CYS A 703 6.73 2.91 50.54
CA CYS A 703 5.87 4.03 50.12
C CYS A 703 6.61 4.84 49.05
N TYR A 704 5.99 5.00 47.89
CA TYR A 704 6.59 5.70 46.75
C TYR A 704 5.98 7.10 46.62
N LEU A 705 6.80 8.09 46.28
CA LEU A 705 6.37 9.49 46.22
C LEU A 705 5.66 9.84 44.91
N SER A 706 5.81 8.99 43.90
CA SER A 706 5.25 9.15 42.56
C SER A 706 4.91 7.80 41.93
N VAL A 707 4.16 7.84 40.83
CA VAL A 707 3.96 6.69 39.95
C VAL A 707 4.15 7.09 38.50
N ARG A 708 4.28 6.09 37.62
CA ARG A 708 4.22 6.28 36.17
C ARG A 708 2.86 5.87 35.66
N LEU A 709 2.46 6.50 34.57
CA LEU A 709 1.26 6.11 33.85
C LEU A 709 1.59 5.77 32.40
N ILE A 710 0.86 4.78 31.89
CA ILE A 710 0.78 4.44 30.47
C ILE A 710 -0.65 4.58 29.99
N LYS A 711 -0.82 5.02 28.74
CA LYS A 711 -2.12 5.11 28.09
C LYS A 711 -2.61 3.71 27.70
N LYS A 712 -3.88 3.41 27.96
CA LYS A 712 -4.52 2.17 27.49
C LYS A 712 -4.71 2.27 25.97
N ASN A 713 -4.14 1.31 25.24
CA ASN A 713 -4.20 1.20 23.78
C ASN A 713 -5.42 0.44 23.27
#